data_AF-A0AAU5K599-F1
#
_entry.id   AF-A0AAU5K599-F1
#
_cell.length_a   1.000
_cell.length_b   1.000
_cell.length_c   1.000
_cell.angle_alpha   90.00
_cell.angle_beta   90.00
_cell.angle_gamma   90.00
#
_symmetry.space_group_name_H-M   'P 1'
#
loop_
_entity.id
_entity.type
_entity.pdbx_description
1 polymer ?
#
loop_
_entity_poly.entity_id
_entity_poly.type
_entity_poly.pdbx_seq_one_letter_code
_entity_poly.pdbx_strand_id
1 'polypeptide(L)'
;MAEVPRSAPQQTQAHAVSDESRQAACARGLDRLVSALVREELLDLDEAEQQGLTIPVRHVTSAGRLVVDGVVALRTGADAREPITEPVRLIDVLLRRGLVPASGLEWARVRSEVAASVEGHALALDGAARQAGKARADGPWDPLRPFTALLERLPADSPLVGFEQLVVDGHPLHPAAKGRLGMSAADALRYAPESGAAFPLALVAVAREAASGADGRGGASGADGRGRTKSGDRGAGLAAAEAVLAQAFPAAVSAARAELAQAGHAPDRYVLLPVHPHQRDHALPRLHGDALTAGLVVPLSATLPACPLLSTRTLAVREPGAAAGLHIKTALEVQITNAVRGVSFQAAHNGPRLSALLADIAAQEPGLRTLTICRELAGVCFVPVEQAGADHSARRRSLGAILREDPETLLAPDEVALPVAALLARSPLTGRTVVHDVVTELAGRETSRADAVHSWLRRYLELIVPPTLTLLTQYGIALEAHAQNTLLALRGGLPSRVLVRDLGSIRILSSRLAARGHTVTLAPGSALHASGTDPLRSKLYFALFTHQLGELVPALAEAADCREQELWPVVRDVCLQAFRHLIARAPNTAEAADACADALALLEDPWPLKALLRLRLAGQVAQQPHFSGPNPLRRADGEAAAGVLAELRSREPELAIRWLTELDGARRDTAQDLLAALQREGIVDGAVGGPVSGAVGGPVSGVVNGVATGRPCDADRPEQVVDKLRTASGNWEAVREELVDSAANLALSRAMAGRRREALQATGAAGLLTSVPAGLSPSDVTLLLDGLETEGHALHPCRRTRLGFSTADVLAHTPESGATVTVELAAVHRDSVLQTPDEDGRTVGDLLAAAYPATAARAVRGLKERGHDPDAYVLVPVHPWQARNALPSVYGADLDAGRIVRLPEAALECRPTSSIRTVVTTEPGQDGKRVTLKLALDIRLTGGRRTISPATTRNSPRLGPLLQQLLAAEPRATGRVDFVPELAGVAFSPPEGASAPDARHRGLSALLRPDPAEGLRPGETMVSCVALLARSPVTGRPLLTEVVNARAIAEGIAPRAAALVFLREYSDLLCSAALPLLWRHGIAIEAHLQNTLLVLRHPRPTRLVLRDSAGLRLHLGRFRATGSDFTPYPHSLTATEDIGEVRAKLCHAVFHANLGILIDRLRLDHGLPAQALWDVVRAAVEETRADVLRSATPRLAGRVAQDTAALLGPGLPQKALLTMRLFPGRGDIYLPQPNPLHRAEPADGAVP
;
A
#
# COMPACT_ATOMS: atom_id res chain seq x y z
N MET A 1 18.28 72.34 -22.85
CA MET A 1 18.01 73.12 -21.63
C MET A 1 16.58 73.62 -21.68
N ALA A 2 15.70 72.99 -20.90
CA ALA A 2 14.39 73.47 -20.45
C ALA A 2 14.05 72.59 -19.23
N GLU A 3 13.84 73.21 -18.08
CA GLU A 3 13.69 72.54 -16.78
C GLU A 3 12.37 71.75 -16.70
N VAL A 4 12.49 70.44 -16.46
CA VAL A 4 11.40 69.59 -15.98
C VAL A 4 11.54 69.53 -14.45
N PRO A 5 10.46 69.71 -13.67
CA PRO A 5 10.59 69.80 -12.22
C PRO A 5 11.02 68.46 -11.64
N ARG A 6 12.18 68.45 -10.96
CA ARG A 6 12.57 67.36 -10.07
C ARG A 6 11.56 67.31 -8.93
N SER A 7 10.65 66.34 -8.97
CA SER A 7 9.93 65.93 -7.76
C SER A 7 10.97 65.57 -6.70
N ALA A 8 10.91 66.26 -5.56
CA ALA A 8 11.74 65.96 -4.42
C ALA A 8 11.58 64.47 -4.04
N PRO A 9 12.66 63.76 -3.68
CA PRO A 9 12.50 62.45 -3.06
C PRO A 9 11.70 62.67 -1.78
N GLN A 10 10.50 62.09 -1.70
CA GLN A 10 9.87 61.86 -0.41
C GLN A 10 10.92 61.16 0.44
N GLN A 11 11.35 61.82 1.51
CA GLN A 11 12.14 61.19 2.56
C GLN A 11 11.35 59.97 3.02
N THR A 12 11.78 58.79 2.58
CA THR A 12 11.35 57.52 3.13
C THR A 12 11.73 57.55 4.61
N GLN A 13 10.74 57.74 5.49
CA GLN A 13 10.90 57.39 6.90
C GLN A 13 11.51 55.99 6.93
N ALA A 14 12.64 55.83 7.62
CA ALA A 14 13.22 54.53 7.87
C ALA A 14 12.13 53.67 8.54
N HIS A 15 11.55 52.73 7.80
CA HIS A 15 10.57 51.80 8.34
C HIS A 15 11.27 50.96 9.41
N ALA A 16 11.03 51.30 10.68
CA ALA A 16 11.51 50.52 11.80
C ALA A 16 10.70 49.23 11.87
N VAL A 17 11.36 48.09 11.68
CA VAL A 17 10.76 46.75 11.88
C VAL A 17 10.42 46.60 13.36
N SER A 18 9.22 46.11 13.67
CA SER A 18 8.80 45.86 15.05
C SER A 18 9.70 44.83 15.77
N ASP A 19 9.95 45.04 17.06
CA ASP A 19 10.74 44.11 17.89
C ASP A 19 10.14 42.69 17.91
N GLU A 20 8.80 42.60 17.90
CA GLU A 20 8.07 41.33 17.81
C GLU A 20 8.38 40.58 16.50
N SER A 21 8.33 41.27 15.36
CA SER A 21 8.67 40.68 14.05
C SER A 21 10.13 40.23 13.99
N ARG A 22 11.04 41.01 14.58
CA ARG A 22 12.46 40.63 14.67
C ARG A 22 12.67 39.40 15.55
N GLN A 23 12.00 39.32 16.70
CA GLN A 23 12.08 38.17 17.59
C GLN A 23 11.52 36.90 16.93
N ALA A 24 10.37 37.01 16.25
CA ALA A 24 9.78 35.89 15.52
C ALA A 24 10.68 35.41 14.36
N ALA A 25 11.28 36.34 13.60
CA ALA A 25 12.23 36.01 12.53
C ALA A 25 13.49 35.31 13.08
N CYS A 26 14.03 35.78 14.21
CA CYS A 26 15.15 35.15 14.89
C CYS A 26 14.82 33.73 15.36
N ALA A 27 13.67 33.54 16.01
CA ALA A 27 13.22 32.21 16.47
C ALA A 27 13.06 31.23 15.30
N ARG A 28 12.42 31.66 14.20
CA ARG A 28 12.26 30.82 13.00
C ARG A 28 13.59 30.56 12.29
N GLY A 29 14.51 31.52 12.31
CA GLY A 29 15.86 31.34 11.78
C GLY A 29 16.67 30.31 12.58
N LEU A 30 16.52 30.31 13.91
CA LEU A 30 17.18 29.33 14.80
C LEU A 30 16.65 27.92 14.55
N ASP A 31 15.33 27.76 14.52
CA ASP A 31 14.65 26.50 14.21
C ASP A 31 15.18 25.89 12.89
N ARG A 32 15.22 26.69 11.82
CA ARG A 32 15.72 26.24 10.50
C ARG A 32 17.20 25.92 10.49
N LEU A 33 18.03 26.73 11.17
CA LEU A 33 19.47 26.52 11.22
C LEU A 33 19.80 25.24 11.98
N VAL A 34 19.24 25.07 13.17
CA VAL A 34 19.40 23.85 13.98
C VAL A 34 18.90 22.64 13.21
N SER A 35 17.70 22.71 12.63
CA SER A 35 17.17 21.60 11.84
C SER A 35 18.07 21.26 10.66
N ALA A 36 18.64 22.23 9.94
CA ALA A 36 19.55 21.97 8.83
C ALA A 36 20.88 21.37 9.30
N LEU A 37 21.43 21.85 10.41
CA LEU A 37 22.67 21.35 10.99
C LEU A 37 22.54 19.88 11.42
N VAL A 38 21.49 19.54 12.15
CA VAL A 38 21.27 18.16 12.65
C VAL A 38 20.90 17.23 11.50
N ARG A 39 19.94 17.63 10.65
CA ARG A 39 19.45 16.80 9.53
C ARG A 39 20.56 16.47 8.53
N GLU A 40 21.44 17.42 8.26
CA GLU A 40 22.58 17.22 7.35
C GLU A 40 23.83 16.76 8.11
N GLU A 41 23.70 16.17 9.30
CA GLU A 41 24.77 15.59 10.15
C GLU A 41 26.00 16.51 10.25
N LEU A 42 25.77 17.81 10.41
CA LEU A 42 26.81 18.81 10.67
C LEU A 42 26.93 19.12 12.16
N LEU A 43 25.94 18.70 12.96
CA LEU A 43 25.90 18.89 14.41
C LEU A 43 25.32 17.63 15.07
N ASP A 44 26.10 17.04 15.97
CA ASP A 44 25.64 16.00 16.89
C ASP A 44 25.08 16.64 18.17
N LEU A 45 23.88 16.22 18.58
CA LEU A 45 23.19 16.82 19.73
C LEU A 45 23.79 16.38 21.08
N ASP A 46 24.31 15.16 21.16
CA ASP A 46 24.94 14.66 22.39
C ASP A 46 26.29 15.36 22.60
N GLU A 47 27.06 15.56 21.52
CA GLU A 47 28.29 16.36 21.55
C GLU A 47 28.01 17.82 21.92
N ALA A 48 26.95 18.41 21.35
CA ALA A 48 26.53 19.78 21.69
C ALA A 48 26.22 19.92 23.18
N GLU A 49 25.45 19.00 23.77
CA GLU A 49 25.09 19.02 25.20
C GLU A 49 26.34 18.82 26.08
N GLN A 50 27.26 17.92 25.69
CA GLN A 50 28.55 17.74 26.40
C GLN A 50 29.39 19.02 26.41
N GLN A 51 29.41 19.76 25.31
CA GLN A 51 30.06 21.07 25.19
C GLN A 51 29.25 22.21 25.83
N GLY A 52 28.12 21.90 26.46
CA GLY A 52 27.28 22.84 27.21
C GLY A 52 26.29 23.63 26.35
N LEU A 53 25.99 23.20 25.12
CA LEU A 53 24.97 23.81 24.27
C LEU A 53 23.69 22.97 24.31
N THR A 54 22.67 23.46 25.02
CA THR A 54 21.36 22.80 25.10
C THR A 54 20.44 23.29 23.98
N ILE A 55 19.91 22.34 23.21
CA ILE A 55 18.95 22.57 22.12
C ILE A 55 17.65 21.82 22.45
N PRO A 56 16.55 22.53 22.76
CA PRO A 56 15.31 21.88 23.15
C PRO A 56 14.54 21.40 21.91
N VAL A 57 14.72 20.13 21.58
CA VAL A 57 14.02 19.47 20.48
C VAL A 57 12.64 19.03 20.93
N ARG A 58 11.58 19.52 20.29
CA ARG A 58 10.20 19.09 20.58
C ARG A 58 9.90 17.71 20.01
N HIS A 59 10.15 17.56 18.72
CA HIS A 59 9.99 16.31 17.98
C HIS A 59 10.71 16.40 16.63
N VAL A 60 10.88 15.26 15.98
CA VAL A 60 11.35 15.15 14.60
C VAL A 60 10.18 14.62 13.77
N THR A 61 9.85 15.29 12.66
CA THR A 61 8.81 14.82 11.74
C THR A 61 9.28 13.54 11.06
N SER A 62 8.34 12.76 10.53
CA SER A 62 8.57 11.50 9.82
C SER A 62 9.40 11.71 8.54
N ALA A 63 9.42 12.94 8.01
CA ALA A 63 10.27 13.35 6.89
C ALA A 63 11.65 13.91 7.33
N GLY A 64 11.99 13.84 8.62
CA GLY A 64 13.32 14.19 9.14
C GLY A 64 13.53 15.67 9.44
N ARG A 65 12.48 16.48 9.53
CA ARG A 65 12.60 17.87 9.98
C ARG A 65 12.53 17.91 11.50
N LEU A 66 13.54 18.53 12.12
CA LEU A 66 13.57 18.77 13.55
C LEU A 66 12.80 20.05 13.87
N VAL A 67 11.95 20.02 14.89
CA VAL A 67 11.22 21.18 15.39
C VAL A 67 11.79 21.58 16.76
N VAL A 68 12.33 22.79 16.85
CA VAL A 68 12.84 23.36 18.10
C VAL A 68 11.69 24.06 18.84
N ASP A 69 11.50 23.74 20.12
CA ASP A 69 10.50 24.39 20.99
C ASP A 69 11.10 24.63 22.38
N GLY A 70 11.32 25.90 22.71
CA GLY A 70 12.04 26.33 23.90
C GLY A 70 13.28 27.16 23.60
N VAL A 71 14.08 27.44 24.63
CA VAL A 71 15.25 28.31 24.55
C VAL A 71 16.53 27.51 24.28
N VAL A 72 17.18 27.76 23.15
CA VAL A 72 18.56 27.30 22.91
C VAL A 72 19.48 28.02 23.88
N ALA A 73 20.31 27.30 24.64
CA ALA A 73 21.08 27.90 25.72
C ALA A 73 22.52 27.38 25.81
N LEU A 74 23.46 28.25 26.18
CA LEU A 74 24.86 27.94 26.41
C LEU A 74 25.18 27.93 27.91
N ARG A 75 25.78 26.86 28.40
CA ARG A 75 26.27 26.71 29.78
C ARG A 75 27.53 27.57 29.96
N THR A 76 27.45 28.53 30.88
CA THR A 76 28.54 29.47 31.22
C THR A 76 29.17 29.20 32.59
N GLY A 77 28.58 28.28 33.39
CA GLY A 77 29.09 27.82 34.69
C GLY A 77 28.38 26.55 35.16
N ALA A 78 28.53 26.15 36.44
CA ALA A 78 27.90 24.94 36.98
C ALA A 78 26.36 24.98 36.89
N ASP A 79 25.76 26.14 37.20
CA ASP A 79 24.29 26.34 37.18
C ASP A 79 23.82 27.48 36.24
N ALA A 80 24.73 28.18 35.55
CA ALA A 80 24.40 29.32 34.72
C ALA A 80 24.22 28.95 33.23
N ARG A 81 23.09 29.37 32.64
CA ARG A 81 22.75 29.19 31.22
C ARG A 81 22.42 30.54 30.56
N GLU A 82 23.09 30.86 29.45
CA GLU A 82 22.84 32.05 28.62
C GLU A 82 21.94 31.69 27.43
N PRO A 83 20.81 32.38 27.20
CA PRO A 83 19.94 32.12 26.06
C PRO A 83 20.58 32.61 24.74
N ILE A 84 20.53 31.77 23.71
CA ILE A 84 20.89 32.11 22.33
C ILE A 84 19.60 32.42 21.56
N THR A 85 19.34 33.71 21.35
CA THR A 85 18.15 34.18 20.64
C THR A 85 18.40 34.53 19.18
N GLU A 86 19.66 34.70 18.76
CA GLU A 86 20.01 35.05 17.38
C GLU A 86 20.68 33.87 16.64
N PRO A 87 20.25 33.52 15.41
CA PRO A 87 20.85 32.43 14.63
C PRO A 87 22.35 32.61 14.35
N VAL A 88 22.79 33.85 14.12
CA VAL A 88 24.20 34.16 13.86
C VAL A 88 25.08 33.96 15.10
N ARG A 89 24.54 34.22 16.29
CA ARG A 89 25.20 33.94 17.57
C ARG A 89 25.42 32.44 17.75
N LEU A 90 24.44 31.61 17.33
CA LEU A 90 24.59 30.16 17.34
C LEU A 90 25.76 29.70 16.47
N ILE A 91 25.88 30.22 15.23
CA ILE A 91 27.03 29.92 14.34
C ILE A 91 28.36 30.26 15.03
N ASP A 92 28.44 31.45 15.65
CA ASP A 92 29.65 31.91 16.34
C ASP A 92 30.00 30.99 17.55
N VAL A 93 28.99 30.48 18.26
CA VAL A 93 29.18 29.52 19.37
C VAL A 93 29.66 28.16 18.84
N LEU A 94 29.04 27.63 17.78
CA LEU A 94 29.40 26.35 17.19
C LEU A 94 30.87 26.34 16.72
N LEU A 95 31.30 27.40 16.03
CA LEU A 95 32.69 27.56 15.57
C LEU A 95 33.68 27.65 16.74
N ARG A 96 33.36 28.45 17.78
CA ARG A 96 34.25 28.62 18.96
C ARG A 96 34.42 27.35 19.77
N ARG A 97 33.40 26.49 19.81
CA ARG A 97 33.40 25.23 20.56
C ARG A 97 33.92 24.05 19.74
N GLY A 98 34.24 24.24 18.46
CA GLY A 98 34.68 23.16 17.58
C GLY A 98 33.59 22.16 17.21
N LEU A 99 32.31 22.52 17.40
CA LEU A 99 31.15 21.66 17.12
C LEU A 99 30.80 21.54 15.64
N VAL A 100 31.43 22.35 14.79
CA VAL A 100 31.31 22.31 13.32
C VAL A 100 32.70 22.49 12.70
N PRO A 101 32.96 22.00 11.46
CA PRO A 101 34.29 22.07 10.84
C PRO A 101 34.82 23.50 10.73
N ALA A 102 36.11 23.69 11.08
CA ALA A 102 36.78 24.99 11.08
C ALA A 102 37.28 25.41 9.67
N SER A 103 36.37 25.84 8.80
CA SER A 103 36.70 26.55 7.55
C SER A 103 36.13 27.99 7.58
N GLY A 104 37.00 28.98 7.85
CA GLY A 104 36.55 30.34 8.21
C GLY A 104 35.77 31.11 7.14
N LEU A 105 36.08 30.93 5.85
CA LEU A 105 35.45 31.70 4.75
C LEU A 105 34.05 31.21 4.38
N GLU A 106 33.79 29.90 4.48
CA GLU A 106 32.52 29.29 4.10
C GLU A 106 31.42 29.62 5.12
N TRP A 107 31.75 29.51 6.40
CA TRP A 107 30.86 29.89 7.50
C TRP A 107 30.63 31.39 7.59
N ALA A 108 31.62 32.23 7.26
CA ALA A 108 31.41 33.67 7.16
C ALA A 108 30.34 34.04 6.11
N ARG A 109 30.34 33.34 4.96
CA ARG A 109 29.30 33.49 3.94
C ARG A 109 27.93 33.02 4.46
N VAL A 110 27.84 31.83 5.04
CA VAL A 110 26.58 31.31 5.62
C VAL A 110 26.04 32.25 6.69
N ARG A 111 26.90 32.76 7.57
CA ARG A 111 26.55 33.74 8.61
C ARG A 111 25.92 35.00 8.02
N SER A 112 26.51 35.55 6.95
CA SER A 112 25.98 36.72 6.24
C SER A 112 24.62 36.43 5.59
N GLU A 113 24.47 35.27 4.96
CA GLU A 113 23.20 34.83 4.35
C GLU A 113 22.08 34.65 5.38
N VAL A 114 22.40 34.06 6.53
CA VAL A 114 21.46 33.88 7.64
C VAL A 114 21.07 35.23 8.24
N ALA A 115 22.02 36.15 8.45
CA ALA A 115 21.75 37.51 8.92
C ALA A 115 20.77 38.24 7.98
N ALA A 116 21.07 38.26 6.68
CA ALA A 116 20.21 38.88 5.67
C ALA A 116 18.83 38.22 5.60
N SER A 117 18.74 36.91 5.87
CA SER A 117 17.46 36.21 5.92
C SER A 117 16.62 36.56 7.14
N VAL A 118 17.23 36.79 8.31
CA VAL A 118 16.51 37.25 9.50
C VAL A 118 15.94 38.65 9.26
N GLU A 119 16.74 39.57 8.73
CA GLU A 119 16.28 40.92 8.38
C GLU A 119 15.15 40.89 7.33
N GLY A 120 15.34 40.12 6.26
CA GLY A 120 14.33 39.97 5.21
C GLY A 120 13.03 39.32 5.69
N HIS A 121 13.10 38.36 6.61
CA HIS A 121 11.92 37.73 7.21
C HIS A 121 11.20 38.66 8.18
N ALA A 122 11.94 39.42 8.99
CA ALA A 122 11.34 40.39 9.90
C ALA A 122 10.58 41.50 9.14
N LEU A 123 11.13 41.99 8.02
CA LEU A 123 10.42 42.90 7.10
C LEU A 123 9.15 42.26 6.51
N ALA A 124 9.21 40.98 6.13
CA ALA A 124 8.05 40.26 5.59
C ALA A 124 6.94 40.06 6.63
N LEU A 125 7.29 39.74 7.88
CA LEU A 125 6.34 39.60 8.98
C LEU A 125 5.61 40.91 9.29
N ASP A 126 6.34 42.03 9.31
CA ASP A 126 5.76 43.35 9.54
C ASP A 126 4.82 43.77 8.37
N GLY A 127 5.19 43.42 7.13
CA GLY A 127 4.32 43.51 5.97
C GLY A 127 3.02 42.70 6.13
N ALA A 128 3.14 41.44 6.51
CA ALA A 128 2.00 40.54 6.74
C ALA A 128 1.09 41.02 7.87
N ALA A 129 1.64 41.51 8.97
CA ALA A 129 0.86 42.03 10.09
C ALA A 129 -0.01 43.23 9.67
N ARG A 130 0.54 44.13 8.84
CA ARG A 130 -0.21 45.26 8.27
C ARG A 130 -1.32 44.79 7.33
N GLN A 131 -1.05 43.81 6.47
CA GLN A 131 -2.06 43.23 5.59
C GLN A 131 -3.18 42.52 6.37
N ALA A 132 -2.82 41.77 7.42
CA ALA A 132 -3.78 41.11 8.30
C ALA A 132 -4.67 42.13 9.04
N GLY A 133 -4.07 43.22 9.54
CA GLY A 133 -4.83 44.33 10.14
C GLY A 133 -5.84 44.94 9.17
N LYS A 134 -5.44 45.17 7.91
CA LYS A 134 -6.36 45.65 6.86
C LYS A 134 -7.48 44.66 6.57
N ALA A 135 -7.17 43.38 6.39
CA ALA A 135 -8.15 42.34 6.10
C ALA A 135 -9.19 42.19 7.24
N ARG A 136 -8.75 42.28 8.51
CA ARG A 136 -9.66 42.22 9.67
C ARG A 136 -10.51 43.49 9.84
N ALA A 137 -10.01 44.64 9.40
CA ALA A 137 -10.73 45.91 9.49
C ALA A 137 -11.80 46.07 8.41
N ASP A 138 -11.70 45.32 7.32
CA ASP A 138 -12.57 45.39 6.15
C ASP A 138 -13.94 44.68 6.37
N GLY A 139 -14.53 44.84 7.56
CA GLY A 139 -15.84 44.30 7.92
C GLY A 139 -15.84 42.89 8.55
N PRO A 140 -16.96 42.48 9.17
CA PRO A 140 -17.09 41.17 9.80
C PRO A 140 -17.02 40.03 8.79
N TRP A 141 -16.68 38.83 9.25
CA TRP A 141 -16.60 37.60 8.44
C TRP A 141 -17.14 36.39 9.22
N ASP A 142 -17.57 35.35 8.51
CA ASP A 142 -18.14 34.14 9.12
C ASP A 142 -17.04 33.17 9.59
N PRO A 143 -16.90 32.93 10.91
CA PRO A 143 -15.90 32.01 11.45
C PRO A 143 -16.14 30.53 11.10
N LEU A 144 -17.34 30.17 10.63
CA LEU A 144 -17.64 28.83 10.12
C LEU A 144 -17.21 28.64 8.67
N ARG A 145 -16.93 29.73 7.95
CA ARG A 145 -16.47 29.71 6.55
C ARG A 145 -15.17 30.52 6.37
N PRO A 146 -14.11 30.20 7.15
CA PRO A 146 -12.90 31.00 7.18
C PRO A 146 -12.15 31.02 5.84
N PHE A 147 -12.23 29.95 5.04
CA PHE A 147 -11.57 29.90 3.74
C PHE A 147 -12.33 30.73 2.70
N THR A 148 -13.66 30.62 2.65
CA THR A 148 -14.49 31.50 1.80
C THR A 148 -14.25 32.97 2.17
N ALA A 149 -14.26 33.30 3.47
CA ALA A 149 -14.00 34.66 3.93
C ALA A 149 -12.61 35.16 3.53
N LEU A 150 -11.58 34.31 3.58
CA LEU A 150 -10.24 34.66 3.12
C LEU A 150 -10.24 35.00 1.63
N LEU A 151 -10.89 34.17 0.80
CA LEU A 151 -10.99 34.40 -0.65
C LEU A 151 -11.60 35.76 -0.99
N GLU A 152 -12.62 36.18 -0.25
CA GLU A 152 -13.27 37.48 -0.41
C GLU A 152 -12.33 38.66 -0.13
N ARG A 153 -11.21 38.45 0.61
CA ARG A 153 -10.23 39.50 0.95
C ARG A 153 -9.02 39.54 0.02
N LEU A 154 -8.91 38.59 -0.91
CA LEU A 154 -7.84 38.56 -1.90
C LEU A 154 -8.19 39.49 -3.08
N PRO A 155 -7.21 39.89 -3.91
CA PRO A 155 -7.46 40.68 -5.10
C PRO A 155 -8.45 39.97 -6.04
N ALA A 156 -9.56 40.64 -6.36
CA ALA A 156 -10.64 40.04 -7.16
C ALA A 156 -10.21 39.74 -8.62
N ASP A 157 -9.22 40.47 -9.13
CA ASP A 157 -8.65 40.30 -10.46
C ASP A 157 -7.62 39.16 -10.56
N SER A 158 -7.00 38.76 -9.43
CA SER A 158 -6.13 37.60 -9.34
C SER A 158 -5.99 37.10 -7.88
N PRO A 159 -6.88 36.20 -7.44
CA PRO A 159 -6.73 35.53 -6.14
C PRO A 159 -5.39 34.80 -6.00
N LEU A 160 -4.84 34.26 -7.10
CA LEU A 160 -3.53 33.59 -7.10
C LEU A 160 -2.41 34.52 -6.63
N VAL A 161 -2.38 35.79 -7.09
CA VAL A 161 -1.39 36.77 -6.62
C VAL A 161 -1.53 36.98 -5.11
N GLY A 162 -2.76 37.11 -4.60
CA GLY A 162 -3.02 37.22 -3.17
C GLY A 162 -2.43 36.05 -2.37
N PHE A 163 -2.71 34.82 -2.79
CA PHE A 163 -2.17 33.62 -2.14
C PHE A 163 -0.63 33.52 -2.22
N GLU A 164 -0.02 33.89 -3.34
CA GLU A 164 1.44 33.92 -3.48
C GLU A 164 2.11 34.91 -2.53
N GLN A 165 1.45 36.06 -2.30
CA GLN A 165 1.95 37.12 -1.43
C GLN A 165 1.76 36.83 0.07
N LEU A 166 0.84 35.95 0.45
CA LEU A 166 0.65 35.50 1.84
C LEU A 166 1.84 34.69 2.39
N VAL A 167 2.70 34.14 1.54
CA VAL A 167 3.78 33.23 1.96
C VAL A 167 5.02 34.00 2.44
N VAL A 168 5.02 34.33 3.72
CA VAL A 168 6.07 35.14 4.35
C VAL A 168 7.23 34.37 4.96
N ASP A 169 7.10 33.05 5.10
CA ASP A 169 8.15 32.23 5.72
C ASP A 169 9.24 31.79 4.73
N GLY A 170 8.91 31.62 3.45
CA GLY A 170 9.86 31.13 2.44
C GLY A 170 10.16 29.63 2.58
N HIS A 171 11.30 29.18 2.06
CA HIS A 171 11.67 27.76 2.02
C HIS A 171 11.79 27.14 3.44
N PRO A 172 11.01 26.10 3.78
CA PRO A 172 10.93 25.57 5.14
C PRO A 172 12.24 24.93 5.62
N LEU A 173 12.98 24.28 4.73
CA LEU A 173 14.21 23.54 5.10
C LEU A 173 15.51 24.35 4.98
N HIS A 174 15.44 25.63 4.56
CA HIS A 174 16.63 26.43 4.24
C HIS A 174 16.89 27.50 5.32
N PRO A 175 18.08 27.57 5.94
CA PRO A 175 18.35 28.53 7.01
C PRO A 175 18.33 30.00 6.55
N ALA A 176 18.73 30.27 5.30
CA ALA A 176 18.67 31.60 4.69
C ALA A 176 17.50 31.79 3.70
N ALA A 177 16.32 31.28 4.03
CA ALA A 177 15.15 31.20 3.14
C ALA A 177 14.65 32.55 2.58
N LYS A 178 14.83 33.64 3.32
CA LYS A 178 14.37 35.00 2.97
C LYS A 178 15.53 35.98 2.72
N GLY A 179 16.76 35.47 2.60
CA GLY A 179 17.92 36.29 2.24
C GLY A 179 17.81 36.78 0.79
N ARG A 180 18.07 38.08 0.58
CA ARG A 180 18.03 38.77 -0.73
C ARG A 180 19.31 39.60 -0.91
N LEU A 181 20.45 38.93 -0.93
CA LEU A 181 21.75 39.62 -1.03
C LEU A 181 21.85 40.31 -2.39
N GLY A 182 22.01 41.63 -2.36
CA GLY A 182 21.99 42.50 -3.54
C GLY A 182 20.80 43.48 -3.58
N MET A 183 19.82 43.36 -2.66
CA MET A 183 18.73 44.32 -2.47
C MET A 183 18.89 45.08 -1.15
N SER A 184 18.58 46.38 -1.16
CA SER A 184 18.39 47.13 0.09
C SER A 184 17.03 46.81 0.74
N ALA A 185 16.82 47.21 2.00
CA ALA A 185 15.51 47.09 2.65
C ALA A 185 14.40 47.87 1.89
N ALA A 186 14.75 49.01 1.30
CA ALA A 186 13.83 49.79 0.46
C ALA A 186 13.46 49.04 -0.83
N ASP A 187 14.44 48.39 -1.47
CA ASP A 187 14.18 47.53 -2.64
C ASP A 187 13.30 46.34 -2.28
N ALA A 188 13.55 45.71 -1.12
CA ALA A 188 12.73 44.61 -0.63
C ALA A 188 11.27 45.05 -0.42
N LEU A 189 11.02 46.21 0.20
CA LEU A 189 9.66 46.73 0.36
C LEU A 189 8.99 47.04 -0.99
N ARG A 190 9.77 47.49 -1.98
CA ARG A 190 9.27 47.88 -3.30
C ARG A 190 8.99 46.68 -4.22
N TYR A 191 9.77 45.61 -4.13
CA TYR A 191 9.77 44.53 -5.13
C TYR A 191 9.44 43.15 -4.57
N ALA A 192 9.42 42.95 -3.25
CA ALA A 192 9.15 41.63 -2.69
C ALA A 192 7.63 41.33 -2.65
N PRO A 193 7.21 40.06 -2.84
CA PRO A 193 5.80 39.70 -2.84
C PRO A 193 5.10 39.97 -1.50
N GLU A 194 5.79 39.80 -0.37
CA GLU A 194 5.18 39.86 0.96
C GLU A 194 4.76 41.28 1.39
N SER A 195 5.22 42.31 0.67
CA SER A 195 4.76 43.69 0.90
C SER A 195 3.46 44.01 0.16
N GLY A 196 2.92 43.08 -0.64
CA GLY A 196 1.81 43.35 -1.56
C GLY A 196 2.24 44.27 -2.70
N ALA A 197 3.50 44.17 -3.13
CA ALA A 197 4.08 45.05 -4.13
C ALA A 197 3.35 44.95 -5.48
N ALA A 198 3.25 46.09 -6.16
CA ALA A 198 2.91 46.18 -7.57
C ALA A 198 3.76 47.30 -8.17
N PHE A 199 4.36 47.05 -9.33
CA PHE A 199 5.28 48.01 -9.96
C PHE A 199 5.26 47.92 -11.49
N PRO A 200 5.64 49.00 -12.19
CA PRO A 200 5.79 48.97 -13.64
C PRO A 200 7.05 48.18 -14.04
N LEU A 201 6.86 47.00 -14.63
CA LEU A 201 7.91 46.18 -15.24
C LEU A 201 8.47 46.88 -16.47
N ALA A 202 9.78 47.07 -16.54
CA ALA A 202 10.42 47.79 -17.63
C ALA A 202 10.51 46.93 -18.91
N LEU A 203 10.44 47.58 -20.08
CA LEU A 203 10.80 47.00 -21.36
C LEU A 203 12.17 47.49 -21.82
N VAL A 204 12.94 46.61 -22.44
CA VAL A 204 14.16 46.98 -23.18
C VAL A 204 14.10 46.38 -24.57
N ALA A 205 14.66 47.06 -25.55
CA ALA A 205 14.85 46.53 -26.89
C ALA A 205 16.24 45.92 -27.01
N VAL A 206 16.34 44.67 -27.46
CA VAL A 206 17.61 43.98 -27.68
C VAL A 206 17.77 43.73 -29.17
N ALA A 207 18.91 44.11 -29.75
CA ALA A 207 19.19 43.87 -31.15
C ALA A 207 19.11 42.37 -31.45
N ARG A 208 18.42 41.98 -32.53
CA ARG A 208 18.19 40.56 -32.87
C ARG A 208 19.49 39.77 -33.03
N GLU A 209 20.57 40.40 -33.47
CA GLU A 209 21.90 39.79 -33.60
C GLU A 209 22.56 39.43 -32.26
N ALA A 210 22.17 40.11 -31.17
CA ALA A 210 22.64 39.89 -29.81
C ALA A 210 21.60 39.16 -28.93
N ALA A 211 20.53 38.63 -29.53
CA ALA A 211 19.48 37.89 -28.84
C ALA A 211 19.36 36.46 -29.36
N SER A 212 18.86 35.56 -28.52
CA SER A 212 18.44 34.22 -28.92
C SER A 212 17.12 33.90 -28.25
N GLY A 213 16.24 33.20 -28.97
CA GLY A 213 14.94 32.80 -28.47
C GLY A 213 14.58 31.37 -28.83
N ALA A 214 13.60 30.82 -28.12
CA ALA A 214 13.03 29.51 -28.38
C ALA A 214 11.52 29.50 -28.11
N ASP A 215 10.83 28.59 -28.81
CA ASP A 215 9.41 28.30 -28.65
C ASP A 215 9.18 26.80 -28.37
N GLY A 216 7.90 26.41 -28.27
CA GLY A 216 7.49 25.01 -28.06
C GLY A 216 7.54 24.11 -29.30
N ARG A 217 7.79 24.64 -30.51
CA ARG A 217 7.69 23.89 -31.79
C ARG A 217 9.05 23.48 -32.39
N GLY A 218 10.16 23.90 -31.78
CA GLY A 218 11.51 23.58 -32.25
C GLY A 218 11.93 22.12 -32.05
N GLY A 219 11.54 21.24 -32.97
CA GLY A 219 12.08 19.90 -33.17
C GLY A 219 12.90 19.79 -34.47
N ALA A 220 14.07 19.15 -34.40
CA ALA A 220 14.87 18.70 -35.54
C ALA A 220 15.56 19.76 -36.45
N SER A 221 16.52 20.53 -35.92
CA SER A 221 17.69 20.87 -36.74
C SER A 221 18.96 20.97 -35.89
N GLY A 222 19.99 20.20 -36.28
CA GLY A 222 21.22 20.03 -35.52
C GLY A 222 21.95 21.35 -35.26
N ALA A 223 22.25 21.60 -33.99
CA ALA A 223 23.36 22.45 -33.61
C ALA A 223 24.63 21.61 -33.72
N ASP A 224 25.59 22.07 -34.53
CA ASP A 224 26.96 21.59 -34.47
C ASP A 224 27.53 21.86 -33.07
N GLY A 225 28.38 20.94 -32.59
CA GLY A 225 28.90 20.86 -31.21
C GLY A 225 29.69 22.07 -30.68
N ARG A 226 29.55 23.24 -31.31
CA ARG A 226 30.09 24.55 -30.95
C ARG A 226 29.01 25.56 -30.52
N GLY A 227 27.76 25.14 -30.36
CA GLY A 227 26.67 25.99 -29.85
C GLY A 227 26.17 27.04 -30.84
N ARG A 228 26.42 26.85 -32.13
CA ARG A 228 25.79 27.64 -33.20
C ARG A 228 24.52 26.91 -33.64
N THR A 229 23.37 27.49 -33.30
CA THR A 229 22.12 27.17 -33.99
C THR A 229 22.24 27.65 -35.43
N LYS A 230 21.78 26.88 -36.43
CA LYS A 230 21.63 27.39 -37.81
C LYS A 230 20.89 28.73 -37.77
N SER A 231 21.31 29.71 -38.56
CA SER A 231 20.80 31.09 -38.54
C SER A 231 19.26 31.20 -38.62
N GLY A 232 18.57 30.21 -39.21
CA GLY A 232 17.11 30.14 -39.29
C GLY A 232 16.38 29.86 -37.97
N ASP A 233 16.98 29.13 -37.01
CA ASP A 233 16.30 28.70 -35.77
C ASP A 233 16.24 29.82 -34.71
N ARG A 234 17.22 30.74 -34.71
CA ARG A 234 17.22 31.93 -33.84
C ARG A 234 16.09 32.90 -34.18
N GLY A 235 15.78 33.05 -35.46
CA GLY A 235 14.75 33.99 -35.92
C GLY A 235 13.34 33.57 -35.51
N ALA A 236 13.03 32.28 -35.61
CA ALA A 236 11.69 31.75 -35.31
C ALA A 236 11.33 31.90 -33.82
N GLY A 237 12.23 31.53 -32.90
CA GLY A 237 11.97 31.65 -31.46
C GLY A 237 11.84 33.09 -30.97
N LEU A 238 12.61 34.03 -31.54
CA LEU A 238 12.47 35.46 -31.24
C LEU A 238 11.13 36.01 -31.75
N ALA A 239 10.73 35.65 -32.97
CA ALA A 239 9.44 36.07 -33.54
C ALA A 239 8.26 35.53 -32.71
N ALA A 240 8.34 34.28 -32.23
CA ALA A 240 7.34 33.69 -31.35
C ALA A 240 7.20 34.47 -30.02
N ALA A 241 8.32 34.84 -29.39
CA ALA A 241 8.29 35.63 -28.17
C ALA A 241 7.65 37.02 -28.36
N GLU A 242 7.95 37.69 -29.48
CA GLU A 242 7.32 38.96 -29.83
C GLU A 242 5.83 38.81 -30.10
N ALA A 243 5.42 37.76 -30.80
CA ALA A 243 4.02 37.49 -31.05
C ALA A 243 3.24 37.26 -29.75
N VAL A 244 3.80 36.48 -28.81
CA VAL A 244 3.20 36.25 -27.49
C VAL A 244 3.08 37.57 -26.70
N LEU A 245 4.13 38.40 -26.67
CA LEU A 245 4.09 39.70 -25.99
C LEU A 245 3.09 40.66 -26.65
N ALA A 246 3.07 40.74 -27.98
CA ALA A 246 2.17 41.64 -28.72
C ALA A 246 0.70 41.23 -28.58
N GLN A 247 0.43 39.93 -28.51
CA GLN A 247 -0.92 39.41 -28.29
C GLN A 247 -1.41 39.69 -26.87
N ALA A 248 -0.55 39.49 -25.86
CA ALA A 248 -0.93 39.69 -24.46
C ALA A 248 -0.96 41.17 -24.05
N PHE A 249 -0.08 42.00 -24.63
CA PHE A 249 0.14 43.40 -24.22
C PHE A 249 0.26 44.34 -25.43
N PRO A 250 -0.80 44.45 -26.25
CA PRO A 250 -0.76 45.20 -27.51
C PRO A 250 -0.45 46.69 -27.29
N ALA A 251 -0.98 47.30 -26.22
CA ALA A 251 -0.78 48.72 -25.96
C ALA A 251 0.68 49.01 -25.57
N ALA A 252 1.25 48.23 -24.64
CA ALA A 252 2.64 48.39 -24.23
C ALA A 252 3.64 48.10 -25.37
N VAL A 253 3.39 47.08 -26.18
CA VAL A 253 4.25 46.75 -27.33
C VAL A 253 4.19 47.84 -28.42
N SER A 254 3.00 48.39 -28.70
CA SER A 254 2.85 49.51 -29.64
C SER A 254 3.62 50.74 -29.17
N ALA A 255 3.48 51.11 -27.89
CA ALA A 255 4.19 52.23 -27.29
C ALA A 255 5.72 52.05 -27.36
N ALA A 256 6.21 50.86 -27.01
CA ALA A 256 7.64 50.51 -27.07
C ALA A 256 8.21 50.61 -28.50
N ARG A 257 7.46 50.15 -29.51
CA ARG A 257 7.89 50.25 -30.92
C ARG A 257 7.88 51.69 -31.43
N ALA A 258 6.89 52.49 -31.04
CA ALA A 258 6.84 53.91 -31.38
C ALA A 258 8.01 54.68 -30.75
N GLU A 259 8.33 54.40 -29.48
CA GLU A 259 9.47 54.98 -28.77
C GLU A 259 10.81 54.64 -29.46
N LEU A 260 11.01 53.39 -29.88
CA LEU A 260 12.20 52.99 -30.64
C LEU A 260 12.34 53.74 -31.97
N ALA A 261 11.23 53.88 -32.71
CA ALA A 261 11.23 54.60 -33.97
C ALA A 261 11.54 56.10 -33.77
N GLN A 262 10.99 56.73 -32.73
CA GLN A 262 11.27 58.12 -32.37
C GLN A 262 12.73 58.33 -31.95
N ALA A 263 13.35 57.33 -31.33
CA ALA A 263 14.78 57.33 -30.98
C ALA A 263 15.72 57.07 -32.18
N GLY A 264 15.20 56.94 -33.40
CA GLY A 264 15.98 56.74 -34.63
C GLY A 264 16.41 55.29 -34.89
N HIS A 265 15.87 54.33 -34.14
CA HIS A 265 16.12 52.90 -34.36
C HIS A 265 15.05 52.29 -35.29
N ALA A 266 15.44 51.32 -36.12
CA ALA A 266 14.49 50.52 -36.89
C ALA A 266 13.89 49.42 -35.97
N PRO A 267 12.60 49.47 -35.58
CA PRO A 267 12.04 48.57 -34.57
C PRO A 267 12.18 47.09 -34.92
N ASP A 268 12.13 46.73 -36.20
CA ASP A 268 12.23 45.34 -36.67
C ASP A 268 13.62 44.72 -36.48
N ARG A 269 14.66 45.53 -36.22
CA ARG A 269 16.00 45.04 -35.88
C ARG A 269 16.12 44.64 -34.41
N TYR A 270 15.10 44.89 -33.60
CA TYR A 270 15.09 44.61 -32.16
C TYR A 270 13.99 43.61 -31.81
N VAL A 271 14.19 42.92 -30.69
CA VAL A 271 13.17 42.18 -29.95
C VAL A 271 12.93 42.87 -28.63
N LEU A 272 11.66 42.98 -28.21
CA LEU A 272 11.31 43.53 -26.91
C LEU A 272 11.50 42.47 -25.81
N LEU A 273 12.13 42.88 -24.72
CA LEU A 273 12.43 42.03 -23.58
C LEU A 273 11.96 42.69 -22.27
N PRO A 274 11.06 42.05 -21.50
CA PRO A 274 10.71 42.53 -20.17
C PRO A 274 11.87 42.31 -19.19
N VAL A 275 12.20 43.36 -18.42
CA VAL A 275 13.32 43.37 -17.48
C VAL A 275 12.87 43.95 -16.14
N HIS A 276 13.14 43.23 -15.06
CA HIS A 276 12.82 43.69 -13.71
C HIS A 276 13.43 45.08 -13.45
N PRO A 277 12.70 46.04 -12.84
CA PRO A 277 13.23 47.41 -12.63
C PRO A 277 14.56 47.44 -11.88
N HIS A 278 14.68 46.70 -10.77
CA HIS A 278 15.97 46.52 -10.09
C HIS A 278 17.10 46.00 -11.02
N GLN A 279 16.78 45.10 -11.95
CA GLN A 279 17.76 44.61 -12.92
C GLN A 279 18.18 45.71 -13.90
N ARG A 280 17.22 46.49 -14.39
CA ARG A 280 17.46 47.65 -15.26
C ARG A 280 18.33 48.70 -14.59
N ASP A 281 18.07 49.00 -13.32
CA ASP A 281 18.70 50.13 -12.63
C ASP A 281 20.10 49.76 -12.08
N HIS A 282 20.32 48.52 -11.67
CA HIS A 282 21.57 48.11 -10.99
C HIS A 282 22.47 47.19 -11.82
N ALA A 283 21.91 46.25 -12.58
CA ALA A 283 22.68 45.21 -13.26
C ALA A 283 22.98 45.55 -14.72
N LEU A 284 22.05 46.15 -15.45
CA LEU A 284 22.24 46.52 -16.86
C LEU A 284 23.42 47.49 -17.06
N PRO A 285 23.54 48.62 -16.33
CA PRO A 285 24.66 49.54 -16.50
C PRO A 285 26.02 48.89 -16.18
N ARG A 286 26.04 47.99 -15.19
CA ARG A 286 27.25 47.33 -14.71
C ARG A 286 27.72 46.19 -15.61
N LEU A 287 26.80 45.33 -16.07
CA LEU A 287 27.12 44.09 -16.80
C LEU A 287 26.99 44.21 -18.31
N HIS A 288 26.26 45.22 -18.81
CA HIS A 288 25.93 45.40 -20.23
C HIS A 288 26.13 46.85 -20.72
N GLY A 289 26.95 47.65 -20.03
CA GLY A 289 27.22 49.06 -20.38
C GLY A 289 27.81 49.25 -21.79
N ASP A 290 28.61 48.30 -22.24
CA ASP A 290 29.12 48.22 -23.62
C ASP A 290 28.00 47.97 -24.64
N ALA A 291 27.07 47.07 -24.34
CA ALA A 291 25.92 46.78 -25.20
C ALA A 291 24.93 47.97 -25.25
N LEU A 292 24.80 48.72 -24.15
CA LEU A 292 24.05 49.99 -24.12
C LEU A 292 24.71 51.03 -25.04
N THR A 293 26.04 51.18 -24.94
CA THR A 293 26.82 52.15 -25.73
C THR A 293 26.80 51.80 -27.22
N ALA A 294 26.86 50.51 -27.56
CA ALA A 294 26.81 50.01 -28.93
C ALA A 294 25.40 50.01 -29.54
N GLY A 295 24.36 50.38 -28.79
CA GLY A 295 22.97 50.32 -29.24
C GLY A 295 22.43 48.89 -29.41
N LEU A 296 23.12 47.88 -28.88
CA LEU A 296 22.65 46.49 -28.88
C LEU A 296 21.53 46.26 -27.85
N VAL A 297 21.48 47.09 -26.81
CA VAL A 297 20.41 47.12 -25.82
C VAL A 297 19.95 48.57 -25.67
N VAL A 298 18.66 48.83 -25.81
CA VAL A 298 18.05 50.16 -25.70
C VAL A 298 16.99 50.13 -24.59
N PRO A 299 17.22 50.79 -23.44
CA PRO A 299 16.20 50.93 -22.40
C PRO A 299 15.02 51.77 -22.89
N LEU A 300 13.80 51.36 -22.56
CA LEU A 300 12.57 52.04 -22.94
C LEU A 300 11.83 52.58 -21.70
N SER A 301 11.01 53.61 -21.91
CA SER A 301 10.07 54.15 -20.94
C SER A 301 8.75 53.39 -20.91
N ALA A 302 8.43 52.63 -21.96
CA ALA A 302 7.32 51.69 -21.97
C ALA A 302 7.43 50.63 -20.86
N THR A 303 6.32 50.39 -20.15
CA THR A 303 6.27 49.49 -19.00
C THR A 303 4.99 48.64 -18.99
N LEU A 304 4.98 47.59 -18.18
CA LEU A 304 3.85 46.67 -17.98
C LEU A 304 3.47 46.63 -16.49
N PRO A 305 2.18 46.69 -16.10
CA PRO A 305 1.78 46.50 -14.71
C PRO A 305 2.12 45.08 -14.24
N ALA A 306 2.85 44.96 -13.14
CA ALA A 306 3.37 43.68 -12.68
C ALA A 306 3.28 43.53 -11.16
N CYS A 307 2.83 42.34 -10.73
CA CYS A 307 2.85 41.91 -9.33
C CYS A 307 3.87 40.77 -9.15
N PRO A 308 4.82 40.87 -8.22
CA PRO A 308 5.77 39.81 -7.95
C PRO A 308 5.09 38.62 -7.26
N LEU A 309 5.46 37.42 -7.71
CA LEU A 309 5.06 36.14 -7.12
C LEU A 309 6.14 35.60 -6.18
N LEU A 310 5.96 34.39 -5.63
CA LEU A 310 6.86 33.76 -4.65
C LEU A 310 8.36 33.78 -5.00
N SER A 311 8.71 33.73 -6.28
CA SER A 311 10.12 33.73 -6.72
C SER A 311 10.74 35.14 -6.75
N THR A 312 9.97 36.19 -6.46
CA THR A 312 10.28 37.62 -6.60
C THR A 312 10.49 38.08 -8.04
N ARG A 313 11.09 37.24 -8.89
CA ARG A 313 11.41 37.53 -10.29
C ARG A 313 10.44 36.97 -11.32
N THR A 314 9.46 36.17 -10.88
CA THR A 314 8.30 35.79 -11.69
C THR A 314 7.19 36.75 -11.34
N LEU A 315 6.64 37.39 -12.34
CA LEU A 315 5.69 38.47 -12.20
C LEU A 315 4.39 38.07 -12.88
N ALA A 316 3.25 38.24 -12.21
CA ALA A 316 1.96 38.25 -12.87
C ALA A 316 1.79 39.60 -13.56
N VAL A 317 1.59 39.58 -14.87
CA VAL A 317 1.57 40.77 -15.71
C VAL A 317 0.26 40.82 -16.48
N ARG A 318 -0.47 41.92 -16.33
CA ARG A 318 -1.80 42.10 -16.94
C ARG A 318 -2.02 43.58 -17.26
N GLU A 319 -2.52 43.86 -18.45
CA GLU A 319 -2.99 45.21 -18.80
C GLU A 319 -4.33 45.51 -18.12
N PRO A 320 -4.59 46.76 -17.69
CA PRO A 320 -5.86 47.11 -17.06
C PRO A 320 -7.04 46.80 -18.01
N GLY A 321 -8.03 46.04 -17.51
CA GLY A 321 -9.20 45.63 -18.29
C GLY A 321 -8.96 44.49 -19.29
N ALA A 322 -7.75 43.94 -19.38
CA ALA A 322 -7.46 42.81 -20.25
C ALA A 322 -7.97 41.48 -19.66
N ALA A 323 -8.67 40.71 -20.50
CA ALA A 323 -9.20 39.39 -20.11
C ALA A 323 -8.09 38.35 -19.85
N ALA A 324 -6.91 38.51 -20.46
CA ALA A 324 -5.77 37.59 -20.31
C ALA A 324 -4.47 38.33 -19.94
N GLY A 325 -3.65 37.70 -19.09
CA GLY A 325 -2.31 38.15 -18.73
C GLY A 325 -1.26 37.06 -19.00
N LEU A 326 -0.02 37.29 -18.57
CA LEU A 326 1.06 36.30 -18.60
C LEU A 326 1.83 36.29 -17.28
N HIS A 327 2.41 35.15 -16.95
CA HIS A 327 3.46 35.07 -15.94
C HIS A 327 4.82 35.24 -16.61
N ILE A 328 5.54 36.31 -16.29
CA ILE A 328 6.85 36.63 -16.89
C ILE A 328 7.96 36.40 -15.86
N LYS A 329 8.87 35.46 -16.15
CA LYS A 329 10.06 35.18 -15.33
C LYS A 329 11.25 35.94 -15.89
N THR A 330 11.74 36.94 -15.17
CA THR A 330 12.85 37.81 -15.59
C THR A 330 14.17 37.44 -14.93
N ALA A 331 15.30 37.85 -15.52
CA ALA A 331 16.59 37.84 -14.83
C ALA A 331 16.59 38.86 -13.68
N LEU A 332 17.20 38.48 -12.56
CA LEU A 332 17.37 39.32 -11.38
C LEU A 332 18.70 38.96 -10.69
N GLU A 333 19.64 39.90 -10.69
CA GLU A 333 21.00 39.73 -10.16
C GLU A 333 21.04 39.93 -8.65
N VAL A 334 20.23 39.11 -7.98
CA VAL A 334 20.08 39.05 -6.52
C VAL A 334 20.20 37.59 -6.13
N GLN A 335 20.99 37.31 -5.11
CA GLN A 335 21.07 35.96 -4.55
C GLN A 335 19.85 35.75 -3.65
N ILE A 336 19.02 34.78 -4.03
CA ILE A 336 17.88 34.30 -3.24
C ILE A 336 18.13 32.82 -2.96
N THR A 337 18.18 32.46 -1.68
CA THR A 337 18.67 31.16 -1.19
C THR A 337 20.06 30.82 -1.76
N ASN A 338 20.18 29.77 -2.58
CA ASN A 338 21.47 29.17 -2.96
C ASN A 338 22.05 29.70 -4.27
N ALA A 339 21.33 30.57 -4.97
CA ALA A 339 21.75 30.99 -6.30
C ALA A 339 21.32 32.42 -6.62
N VAL A 340 22.15 33.08 -7.42
CA VAL A 340 21.82 34.30 -8.12
C VAL A 340 20.74 34.01 -9.15
N ARG A 341 19.68 34.83 -9.17
CA ARG A 341 18.44 34.54 -9.91
C ARG A 341 18.44 35.06 -11.35
N GLY A 342 19.42 34.62 -12.14
CA GLY A 342 19.48 34.86 -13.59
C GLY A 342 18.60 33.91 -14.45
N VAL A 343 18.38 34.28 -15.72
CA VAL A 343 17.77 33.45 -16.77
C VAL A 343 18.87 33.04 -17.74
N SER A 344 19.30 31.78 -17.70
CA SER A 344 20.37 31.29 -18.58
C SER A 344 19.87 30.96 -19.98
N PHE A 345 20.80 30.84 -20.92
CA PHE A 345 20.54 30.31 -22.25
C PHE A 345 19.80 28.96 -22.19
N GLN A 346 20.27 28.02 -21.36
CA GLN A 346 19.62 26.72 -21.21
C GLN A 346 18.19 26.85 -20.66
N ALA A 347 17.94 27.74 -19.68
CA ALA A 347 16.60 27.94 -19.14
C ALA A 347 15.65 28.52 -20.20
N ALA A 348 16.08 29.55 -20.93
CA ALA A 348 15.28 30.17 -21.98
C ALA A 348 14.97 29.22 -23.15
N HIS A 349 15.86 28.28 -23.47
CA HIS A 349 15.66 27.35 -24.59
C HIS A 349 14.97 26.04 -24.21
N ASN A 350 15.31 25.47 -23.06
CA ASN A 350 14.74 24.18 -22.63
C ASN A 350 13.30 24.34 -22.13
N GLY A 351 13.01 25.45 -21.44
CA GLY A 351 11.72 25.72 -20.82
C GLY A 351 10.53 25.54 -21.76
N PRO A 352 10.48 26.30 -22.89
CA PRO A 352 9.40 26.18 -23.85
C PRO A 352 9.23 24.78 -24.45
N ARG A 353 10.35 24.18 -24.89
CA ARG A 353 10.37 22.84 -25.49
C ARG A 353 9.88 21.76 -24.52
N LEU A 354 10.32 21.80 -23.27
CA LEU A 354 9.94 20.83 -22.25
C LEU A 354 8.47 20.99 -21.84
N SER A 355 8.00 22.23 -21.72
CA SER A 355 6.61 22.47 -21.34
C SER A 355 5.63 22.05 -22.42
N ALA A 356 5.99 22.24 -23.71
CA ALA A 356 5.21 21.74 -24.83
C ALA A 356 5.19 20.21 -24.87
N LEU A 357 6.36 19.56 -24.76
CA LEU A 357 6.45 18.09 -24.71
C LEU A 357 5.62 17.50 -23.56
N LEU A 358 5.71 18.07 -22.37
CA LEU A 358 4.94 17.58 -21.22
C LEU A 358 3.44 17.81 -21.39
N ALA A 359 3.02 18.91 -22.02
CA ALA A 359 1.61 19.15 -22.33
C ALA A 359 1.09 18.12 -23.34
N ASP A 360 1.87 17.79 -24.37
CA ASP A 360 1.52 16.77 -25.36
C ASP A 360 1.41 15.37 -24.73
N ILE A 361 2.38 15.01 -23.88
CA ILE A 361 2.36 13.77 -23.11
C ILE A 361 1.12 13.73 -22.20
N ALA A 362 0.84 14.83 -21.47
CA ALA A 362 -0.31 14.90 -20.56
C ALA A 362 -1.67 14.80 -21.29
N ALA A 363 -1.77 15.31 -22.52
CA ALA A 363 -2.97 15.22 -23.33
C ALA A 363 -3.24 13.79 -23.84
N GLN A 364 -2.18 13.01 -24.10
CA GLN A 364 -2.29 11.67 -24.68
C GLN A 364 -2.37 10.56 -23.62
N GLU A 365 -1.71 10.74 -22.47
CA GLU A 365 -1.61 9.72 -21.43
C GLU A 365 -2.80 9.81 -20.44
N PRO A 366 -3.70 8.81 -20.39
CA PRO A 366 -4.86 8.85 -19.50
C PRO A 366 -4.51 9.04 -18.03
N GLY A 367 -3.35 8.53 -17.59
CA GLY A 367 -2.86 8.67 -16.22
C GLY A 367 -2.45 10.09 -15.82
N LEU A 368 -2.37 11.03 -16.77
CA LEU A 368 -1.92 12.41 -16.54
C LEU A 368 -3.04 13.45 -16.65
N ARG A 369 -4.30 13.04 -16.85
CA ARG A 369 -5.43 13.97 -17.10
C ARG A 369 -5.69 14.98 -15.98
N THR A 370 -5.28 14.67 -14.74
CA THR A 370 -5.42 15.54 -13.58
C THR A 370 -4.30 16.57 -13.44
N LEU A 371 -3.25 16.44 -14.26
CA LEU A 371 -2.06 17.28 -14.26
C LEU A 371 -2.12 18.28 -15.43
N THR A 372 -2.09 19.56 -15.14
CA THR A 372 -2.00 20.62 -16.15
C THR A 372 -0.62 21.27 -16.14
N ILE A 373 0.01 21.38 -17.29
CA ILE A 373 1.30 22.06 -17.44
C ILE A 373 1.06 23.52 -17.78
N CYS A 374 1.55 24.44 -16.93
CA CYS A 374 1.56 25.87 -17.26
C CYS A 374 2.67 26.11 -18.28
N ARG A 375 2.34 26.22 -19.58
CA ARG A 375 3.34 26.21 -20.64
C ARG A 375 4.19 27.47 -20.62
N GLU A 376 5.48 27.28 -20.84
CA GLU A 376 6.42 28.35 -21.12
C GLU A 376 6.33 28.60 -22.63
N LEU A 377 5.57 29.62 -23.03
CA LEU A 377 5.22 29.85 -24.44
C LEU A 377 6.44 30.24 -25.27
N ALA A 378 7.34 31.05 -24.69
CA ALA A 378 8.59 31.45 -25.33
C ALA A 378 9.64 31.86 -24.28
N GLY A 379 10.90 31.76 -24.66
CA GLY A 379 12.03 32.27 -23.88
C GLY A 379 12.96 33.10 -24.74
N VAL A 380 13.49 34.19 -24.18
CA VAL A 380 14.42 35.10 -24.85
C VAL A 380 15.58 35.42 -23.92
N CYS A 381 16.81 35.40 -24.44
CA CYS A 381 17.98 35.84 -23.69
C CYS A 381 19.00 36.56 -24.56
N PHE A 382 19.82 37.38 -23.91
CA PHE A 382 20.97 38.05 -24.52
C PHE A 382 22.14 37.06 -24.72
N VAL A 383 22.79 37.14 -25.87
CA VAL A 383 23.97 36.35 -26.22
C VAL A 383 25.15 37.31 -26.49
N PRO A 384 26.16 37.35 -25.60
CA PRO A 384 27.31 38.24 -25.77
C PRO A 384 28.12 37.92 -27.04
N VAL A 385 28.66 38.95 -27.68
CA VAL A 385 29.47 38.85 -28.92
C VAL A 385 30.91 38.39 -28.62
N GLU A 386 31.46 38.69 -27.44
CA GLU A 386 32.85 38.32 -27.04
C GLU A 386 32.92 37.14 -26.05
N GLN A 387 33.97 36.31 -26.21
CA GLN A 387 34.25 35.11 -25.40
C GLN A 387 35.54 35.24 -24.58
N ALA A 388 35.56 36.04 -23.51
CA ALA A 388 36.41 35.84 -22.32
C ALA A 388 36.32 37.04 -21.37
N GLY A 389 36.19 36.76 -20.08
CA GLY A 389 36.20 37.77 -19.00
C GLY A 389 35.60 37.21 -17.70
N ALA A 390 36.01 37.72 -16.54
CA ALA A 390 35.54 37.25 -15.23
C ALA A 390 34.00 37.35 -15.08
N ASP A 391 33.38 38.36 -15.68
CA ASP A 391 31.93 38.59 -15.64
C ASP A 391 31.14 37.85 -16.75
N HIS A 392 31.80 37.14 -17.65
CA HIS A 392 31.16 36.52 -18.82
C HIS A 392 30.01 35.56 -18.44
N SER A 393 30.17 34.80 -17.35
CA SER A 393 29.15 33.88 -16.84
C SER A 393 27.93 34.61 -16.26
N ALA A 394 28.14 35.72 -15.54
CA ALA A 394 27.07 36.56 -14.99
C ALA A 394 26.34 37.32 -16.11
N ARG A 395 27.08 37.84 -17.09
CA ARG A 395 26.53 38.52 -18.27
C ARG A 395 25.56 37.64 -19.06
N ARG A 396 25.89 36.36 -19.26
CA ARG A 396 25.03 35.39 -19.99
C ARG A 396 23.72 35.02 -19.29
N ARG A 397 23.54 35.36 -18.02
CA ARG A 397 22.32 35.03 -17.25
C ARG A 397 21.56 36.25 -16.75
N SER A 398 22.10 37.45 -16.92
CA SER A 398 21.58 38.70 -16.34
C SER A 398 20.62 39.45 -17.26
N LEU A 399 20.43 39.02 -18.51
CA LEU A 399 19.47 39.63 -19.43
C LEU A 399 18.70 38.55 -20.20
N GLY A 400 17.49 38.25 -19.74
CA GLY A 400 16.60 37.28 -20.35
C GLY A 400 15.26 37.17 -19.62
N ALA A 401 14.26 36.64 -20.32
CA ALA A 401 12.91 36.44 -19.82
C ALA A 401 12.30 35.14 -20.38
N ILE A 402 11.39 34.55 -19.61
CA ILE A 402 10.54 33.43 -20.03
C ILE A 402 9.09 33.86 -19.86
N LEU A 403 8.32 33.72 -20.94
CA LEU A 403 6.90 34.04 -21.01
C LEU A 403 6.11 32.77 -20.76
N ARG A 404 5.25 32.77 -19.74
CA ARG A 404 4.45 31.60 -19.33
C ARG A 404 2.97 31.95 -19.33
N GLU A 405 2.15 30.97 -19.67
CA GLU A 405 0.69 31.04 -19.48
C GLU A 405 0.36 31.46 -18.04
N ASP A 406 -0.67 32.30 -17.92
CA ASP A 406 -1.28 32.62 -16.64
C ASP A 406 -2.10 31.40 -16.17
N PRO A 407 -1.78 30.78 -15.02
CA PRO A 407 -2.49 29.61 -14.52
C PRO A 407 -3.99 29.84 -14.32
N GLU A 408 -4.43 31.07 -14.01
CA GLU A 408 -5.84 31.38 -13.78
C GLU A 408 -6.66 31.26 -15.08
N THR A 409 -6.03 31.41 -16.24
CA THR A 409 -6.67 31.18 -17.55
C THR A 409 -6.93 29.70 -17.86
N LEU A 410 -6.39 28.79 -17.06
CA LEU A 410 -6.51 27.34 -17.25
C LEU A 410 -7.55 26.70 -16.32
N LEU A 411 -8.18 27.51 -15.46
CA LEU A 411 -9.15 27.09 -14.44
C LEU A 411 -10.57 27.04 -15.00
N ALA A 412 -11.41 26.20 -14.40
CA ALA A 412 -12.85 26.31 -14.56
C ALA A 412 -13.41 27.53 -13.79
N PRO A 413 -14.58 28.07 -14.17
CA PRO A 413 -15.15 29.28 -13.55
C PRO A 413 -15.39 29.20 -12.03
N ASP A 414 -15.51 28.00 -11.47
CA ASP A 414 -15.77 27.73 -10.05
C ASP A 414 -14.52 27.23 -9.30
N GLU A 415 -13.34 27.28 -9.94
CA GLU A 415 -12.06 26.89 -9.36
C GLU A 415 -11.25 28.12 -8.94
N VAL A 416 -10.53 27.99 -7.82
CA VAL A 416 -9.48 28.95 -7.41
C VAL A 416 -8.15 28.23 -7.28
N ALA A 417 -7.08 28.82 -7.82
CA ALA A 417 -5.74 28.26 -7.71
C ALA A 417 -4.91 28.96 -6.64
N LEU A 418 -4.09 28.17 -5.93
CA LEU A 418 -3.05 28.67 -5.04
C LEU A 418 -1.81 27.79 -5.13
N PRO A 419 -0.60 28.33 -4.90
CA PRO A 419 0.57 27.47 -4.72
C PRO A 419 0.38 26.62 -3.47
N VAL A 420 0.82 25.36 -3.50
CA VAL A 420 0.72 24.47 -2.33
C VAL A 420 1.45 25.07 -1.12
N ALA A 421 2.46 25.93 -1.34
CA ALA A 421 3.10 26.69 -0.27
C ALA A 421 2.15 27.64 0.49
N ALA A 422 1.11 28.18 -0.17
CA ALA A 422 0.12 29.06 0.47
C ALA A 422 -0.79 28.31 1.45
N LEU A 423 -0.99 27.00 1.29
CA LEU A 423 -1.69 26.17 2.28
C LEU A 423 -1.03 26.22 3.66
N LEU A 424 0.29 26.44 3.69
CA LEU A 424 1.09 26.53 4.91
C LEU A 424 1.22 27.97 5.43
N ALA A 425 0.77 28.98 4.66
CA ALA A 425 0.80 30.36 5.07
C ALA A 425 -0.24 30.63 6.17
N ARG A 426 0.03 31.63 7.02
CA ARG A 426 -0.95 32.06 8.03
C ARG A 426 -2.03 32.91 7.38
N SER A 427 -3.27 32.53 7.64
CA SER A 427 -4.46 33.28 7.27
C SER A 427 -4.47 34.64 7.98
N PRO A 428 -4.63 35.76 7.25
CA PRO A 428 -4.75 37.08 7.86
C PRO A 428 -5.97 37.19 8.78
N LEU A 429 -7.01 36.37 8.56
CA LEU A 429 -8.23 36.38 9.35
C LEU A 429 -8.05 35.59 10.66
N THR A 430 -7.72 34.30 10.57
CA THR A 430 -7.69 33.38 11.72
C THR A 430 -6.33 33.30 12.42
N GLY A 431 -5.23 33.65 11.76
CA GLY A 431 -3.86 33.42 12.22
C GLY A 431 -3.40 31.94 12.18
N ARG A 432 -4.30 31.01 11.81
CA ARG A 432 -4.02 29.59 11.53
C ARG A 432 -3.54 29.42 10.10
N THR A 433 -3.09 28.22 9.73
CA THR A 433 -2.69 27.95 8.34
C THR A 433 -3.89 27.98 7.39
N VAL A 434 -3.70 28.34 6.13
CA VAL A 434 -4.80 28.31 5.13
C VAL A 434 -5.41 26.92 5.01
N VAL A 435 -4.61 25.83 5.10
CA VAL A 435 -5.14 24.47 5.11
C VAL A 435 -6.01 24.17 6.32
N HIS A 436 -5.71 24.76 7.49
CA HIS A 436 -6.57 24.65 8.66
C HIS A 436 -7.92 25.32 8.41
N ASP A 437 -7.94 26.50 7.78
CA ASP A 437 -9.18 27.19 7.41
C ASP A 437 -10.00 26.35 6.40
N VAL A 438 -9.36 25.76 5.39
CA VAL A 438 -10.00 24.86 4.41
C VAL A 438 -10.64 23.65 5.12
N VAL A 439 -9.90 22.96 5.97
CA VAL A 439 -10.38 21.77 6.70
C VAL A 439 -11.51 22.12 7.67
N THR A 440 -11.39 23.27 8.36
CA THR A 440 -12.42 23.76 9.29
C THR A 440 -13.73 23.98 8.56
N GLU A 441 -13.68 24.60 7.38
CA GLU A 441 -14.87 24.83 6.56
C GLU A 441 -15.47 23.51 6.03
N LEU A 442 -14.63 22.56 5.61
CA LEU A 442 -15.08 21.27 5.06
C LEU A 442 -15.67 20.30 6.08
N ALA A 443 -15.19 20.30 7.33
CA ALA A 443 -15.76 19.45 8.37
C ALA A 443 -17.24 19.80 8.64
N GLY A 444 -17.61 21.07 8.48
CA GLY A 444 -18.99 21.53 8.66
C GLY A 444 -19.56 21.13 10.02
N ARG A 445 -20.87 20.82 10.07
CA ARG A 445 -21.55 20.33 11.29
C ARG A 445 -21.69 18.80 11.38
N GLU A 446 -21.53 18.09 10.27
CA GLU A 446 -21.88 16.66 10.15
C GLU A 446 -20.66 15.73 10.01
N THR A 447 -19.46 16.26 9.73
CA THR A 447 -18.23 15.46 9.52
C THR A 447 -17.16 15.86 10.55
N SER A 448 -16.38 14.89 11.05
CA SER A 448 -15.26 15.19 11.93
C SER A 448 -14.09 15.85 11.16
N ARG A 449 -13.26 16.64 11.84
CA ARG A 449 -12.04 17.21 11.23
C ARG A 449 -11.08 16.12 10.73
N ALA A 450 -11.00 15.00 11.44
CA ALA A 450 -10.18 13.85 11.05
C ALA A 450 -10.66 13.24 9.72
N ASP A 451 -11.96 12.99 9.58
CA ASP A 451 -12.53 12.44 8.34
C ASP A 451 -12.36 13.41 7.17
N ALA A 452 -12.57 14.71 7.41
CA ALA A 452 -12.35 15.76 6.42
C ALA A 452 -10.88 15.78 5.94
N VAL A 453 -9.91 15.71 6.87
CA VAL A 453 -8.47 15.64 6.53
C VAL A 453 -8.13 14.38 5.75
N HIS A 454 -8.60 13.20 6.19
CA HIS A 454 -8.34 11.94 5.48
C HIS A 454 -8.88 11.98 4.04
N SER A 455 -10.10 12.47 3.86
CA SER A 455 -10.74 12.61 2.54
C SER A 455 -10.01 13.64 1.67
N TRP A 456 -9.71 14.82 2.23
CA TRP A 456 -9.00 15.89 1.52
C TRP A 456 -7.59 15.46 1.10
N LEU A 457 -6.83 14.84 2.02
CA LEU A 457 -5.48 14.34 1.76
C LEU A 457 -5.50 13.27 0.67
N ARG A 458 -6.39 12.27 0.77
CA ARG A 458 -6.53 11.22 -0.25
C ARG A 458 -6.84 11.84 -1.62
N ARG A 459 -7.79 12.77 -1.68
CA ARG A 459 -8.15 13.46 -2.92
C ARG A 459 -6.98 14.24 -3.51
N TYR A 460 -6.23 14.97 -2.69
CA TYR A 460 -5.02 15.67 -3.13
C TYR A 460 -3.97 14.71 -3.69
N LEU A 461 -3.70 13.61 -2.98
CA LEU A 461 -2.72 12.59 -3.39
C LEU A 461 -3.11 11.92 -4.70
N GLU A 462 -4.38 11.60 -4.90
CA GLU A 462 -4.91 11.02 -6.16
C GLU A 462 -4.70 11.95 -7.37
N LEU A 463 -4.57 13.27 -7.16
CA LEU A 463 -4.31 14.23 -8.23
C LEU A 463 -2.82 14.39 -8.55
N ILE A 464 -1.91 14.21 -7.59
CA ILE A 464 -0.47 14.48 -7.76
C ILE A 464 0.42 13.22 -7.83
N VAL A 465 0.10 12.18 -7.06
CA VAL A 465 0.93 10.98 -6.96
C VAL A 465 0.88 10.15 -8.24
N PRO A 466 -0.30 9.74 -8.78
CA PRO A 466 -0.33 8.94 -10.00
C PRO A 466 0.39 9.64 -11.18
N PRO A 467 0.16 10.94 -11.47
CA PRO A 467 0.84 11.58 -12.60
C PRO A 467 2.36 11.69 -12.45
N THR A 468 2.85 12.00 -11.24
CA THR A 468 4.29 12.12 -11.01
C THR A 468 5.00 10.77 -11.09
N LEU A 469 4.36 9.69 -10.61
CA LEU A 469 4.87 8.33 -10.74
C LEU A 469 4.81 7.82 -12.18
N THR A 470 3.74 8.11 -12.93
CA THR A 470 3.65 7.80 -14.36
C THR A 470 4.78 8.45 -15.14
N LEU A 471 5.03 9.75 -14.92
CA LEU A 471 6.14 10.46 -15.58
C LEU A 471 7.49 9.87 -15.19
N LEU A 472 7.73 9.57 -13.91
CA LEU A 472 8.98 8.98 -13.43
C LEU A 472 9.25 7.61 -14.07
N THR A 473 8.26 6.73 -14.01
CA THR A 473 8.43 5.31 -14.32
C THR A 473 8.31 5.02 -15.81
N GLN A 474 7.31 5.58 -16.51
CA GLN A 474 7.11 5.28 -17.92
C GLN A 474 7.89 6.22 -18.84
N TYR A 475 7.98 7.50 -18.50
CA TYR A 475 8.60 8.51 -19.37
C TYR A 475 10.03 8.89 -18.95
N GLY A 476 10.48 8.44 -17.78
CA GLY A 476 11.78 8.83 -17.25
C GLY A 476 11.87 10.32 -16.93
N ILE A 477 10.78 10.95 -16.49
CA ILE A 477 10.74 12.38 -16.16
C ILE A 477 10.42 12.55 -14.67
N ALA A 478 11.36 13.13 -13.91
CA ALA A 478 11.11 13.55 -12.54
C ALA A 478 10.84 15.05 -12.46
N LEU A 479 9.59 15.40 -12.14
CA LEU A 479 9.19 16.79 -11.88
C LEU A 479 9.81 17.32 -10.59
N GLU A 480 10.09 18.62 -10.54
CA GLU A 480 10.40 19.32 -9.30
C GLU A 480 9.09 19.81 -8.64
N ALA A 481 8.26 18.85 -8.23
CA ALA A 481 6.94 19.08 -7.64
C ALA A 481 7.00 19.57 -6.19
N HIS A 482 7.82 20.58 -5.91
CA HIS A 482 7.87 21.22 -4.59
C HIS A 482 6.75 22.25 -4.43
N ALA A 483 6.43 22.62 -3.18
CA ALA A 483 5.26 23.44 -2.84
C ALA A 483 5.10 24.78 -3.61
N GLN A 484 6.18 25.39 -4.09
CA GLN A 484 6.12 26.62 -4.90
C GLN A 484 5.81 26.39 -6.40
N ASN A 485 6.19 25.23 -6.95
CA ASN A 485 6.06 24.91 -8.38
C ASN A 485 4.79 24.11 -8.68
N THR A 486 4.13 23.63 -7.64
CA THR A 486 2.84 22.95 -7.71
C THR A 486 1.75 23.93 -7.27
N LEU A 487 0.77 24.17 -8.14
CA LEU A 487 -0.45 24.89 -7.82
C LEU A 487 -1.58 23.89 -7.64
N LEU A 488 -2.42 24.13 -6.65
CA LEU A 488 -3.62 23.35 -6.38
C LEU A 488 -4.84 24.18 -6.74
N ALA A 489 -5.66 23.67 -7.65
CA ALA A 489 -7.00 24.19 -7.87
C ALA A 489 -7.96 23.59 -6.84
N LEU A 490 -8.72 24.46 -6.18
CA LEU A 490 -9.76 24.10 -5.23
C LEU A 490 -11.13 24.49 -5.77
N ARG A 491 -12.11 23.62 -5.59
CA ARG A 491 -13.54 23.88 -5.82
C ARG A 491 -14.27 23.72 -4.51
N GLY A 492 -14.79 24.81 -3.95
CA GLY A 492 -15.42 24.80 -2.62
C GLY A 492 -14.50 24.23 -1.52
N GLY A 493 -13.19 24.51 -1.59
CA GLY A 493 -12.19 24.00 -0.65
C GLY A 493 -11.66 22.58 -0.96
N LEU A 494 -12.29 21.81 -1.86
CA LEU A 494 -11.85 20.47 -2.22
C LEU A 494 -10.84 20.45 -3.39
N PRO A 495 -9.79 19.61 -3.36
CA PRO A 495 -8.85 19.44 -4.46
C PRO A 495 -9.54 18.97 -5.75
N SER A 496 -9.42 19.76 -6.82
CA SER A 496 -10.00 19.42 -8.13
C SER A 496 -8.95 19.10 -9.19
N ARG A 497 -7.83 19.83 -9.21
CA ARG A 497 -6.76 19.68 -10.21
C ARG A 497 -5.41 20.14 -9.68
N VAL A 498 -4.33 19.61 -10.23
CA VAL A 498 -2.97 20.10 -9.97
C VAL A 498 -2.37 20.70 -11.23
N LEU A 499 -1.77 21.88 -11.09
CA LEU A 499 -1.01 22.54 -12.13
C LEU A 499 0.47 22.57 -11.75
N VAL A 500 1.36 22.37 -12.72
CA VAL A 500 2.81 22.45 -12.50
C VAL A 500 3.42 23.51 -13.40
N ARG A 501 4.37 24.26 -12.84
CA ARG A 501 5.12 25.31 -13.50
C ARG A 501 6.61 25.21 -13.17
N ASP A 502 7.44 25.92 -13.93
CA ASP A 502 8.91 25.98 -13.79
C ASP A 502 9.61 24.62 -13.97
N LEU A 503 9.94 24.32 -15.22
CA LEU A 503 10.57 23.06 -15.62
C LEU A 503 12.09 23.15 -15.70
N GLY A 504 12.68 24.25 -15.23
CA GLY A 504 14.10 24.56 -15.43
C GLY A 504 15.08 23.64 -14.69
N SER A 505 14.59 22.72 -13.86
CA SER A 505 15.44 21.87 -13.02
C SER A 505 14.97 20.42 -12.90
N ILE A 506 14.03 19.98 -13.75
CA ILE A 506 13.58 18.58 -13.84
C ILE A 506 14.73 17.61 -14.17
N ARG A 507 14.47 16.30 -14.08
CA ARG A 507 15.40 15.27 -14.57
C ARG A 507 14.74 14.41 -15.64
N ILE A 508 15.53 14.07 -16.67
CA ILE A 508 15.07 13.31 -17.82
C ILE A 508 16.05 12.16 -18.06
N LEU A 509 15.52 10.94 -18.06
CA LEU A 509 16.20 9.72 -18.48
C LEU A 509 15.78 9.41 -19.91
N SER A 510 16.64 9.77 -20.86
CA SER A 510 16.33 9.73 -22.30
C SER A 510 15.95 8.33 -22.81
N SER A 511 16.44 7.26 -22.18
CA SER A 511 16.11 5.89 -22.59
C SER A 511 14.64 5.55 -22.39
N ARG A 512 14.05 5.87 -21.23
CA ARG A 512 12.61 5.66 -20.96
C ARG A 512 11.74 6.58 -21.82
N LEU A 513 12.16 7.84 -21.99
CA LEU A 513 11.45 8.79 -22.85
C LEU A 513 11.38 8.29 -24.31
N ALA A 514 12.52 7.79 -24.83
CA ALA A 514 12.62 7.24 -26.18
C ALA A 514 11.81 5.95 -26.35
N ALA A 515 11.75 5.09 -25.33
CA ALA A 515 10.93 3.87 -25.35
C ALA A 515 9.43 4.17 -25.55
N ARG A 516 8.96 5.35 -25.12
CA ARG A 516 7.60 5.84 -25.34
C ARG A 516 7.43 6.64 -26.64
N GLY A 517 8.44 6.65 -27.52
CA GLY A 517 8.40 7.34 -28.81
C GLY A 517 8.64 8.85 -28.75
N HIS A 518 9.09 9.38 -27.60
CA HIS A 518 9.37 10.79 -27.43
C HIS A 518 10.87 11.06 -27.39
N THR A 519 11.29 12.20 -27.94
CA THR A 519 12.67 12.69 -27.81
C THR A 519 12.66 14.17 -27.51
N VAL A 520 13.69 14.67 -26.82
CA VAL A 520 13.83 16.11 -26.57
C VAL A 520 15.26 16.56 -26.78
N THR A 521 15.43 17.59 -27.61
CA THR A 521 16.72 18.23 -27.84
C THR A 521 16.95 19.34 -26.83
N LEU A 522 17.76 19.05 -25.81
CA LEU A 522 18.16 20.03 -24.82
C LEU A 522 19.29 20.93 -25.33
N ALA A 523 19.32 22.16 -24.84
CA ALA A 523 20.39 23.11 -25.08
C ALA A 523 21.75 22.53 -24.63
N PRO A 524 22.86 22.85 -25.33
CA PRO A 524 24.20 22.37 -24.97
C PRO A 524 24.58 22.66 -23.51
N GLY A 525 25.19 21.67 -22.85
CA GLY A 525 25.59 21.77 -21.45
C GLY A 525 24.43 21.74 -20.44
N SER A 526 23.25 21.25 -20.85
CA SER A 526 22.10 21.09 -19.95
C SER A 526 22.37 20.04 -18.86
N ALA A 527 22.07 20.40 -17.61
CA ALA A 527 22.17 19.50 -16.45
C ALA A 527 20.87 18.71 -16.16
N LEU A 528 19.92 18.70 -17.10
CA LEU A 528 18.63 18.01 -16.94
C LEU A 528 18.70 16.52 -17.29
N HIS A 529 19.74 16.07 -18.01
CA HIS A 529 19.95 14.65 -18.27
C HIS A 529 20.32 13.91 -16.99
N ALA A 530 19.65 12.79 -16.75
CA ALA A 530 19.99 11.87 -15.69
C ALA A 530 20.83 10.71 -16.25
N SER A 531 21.88 10.34 -15.50
CA SER A 531 22.74 9.20 -15.82
C SER A 531 22.09 7.84 -15.55
N GLY A 532 20.96 7.81 -14.85
CA GLY A 532 20.24 6.61 -14.44
C GLY A 532 18.97 6.96 -13.67
N THR A 533 18.41 5.98 -12.96
CA THR A 533 17.17 6.13 -12.18
C THR A 533 17.37 6.86 -10.85
N ASP A 534 18.54 6.77 -10.22
CA ASP A 534 18.75 7.40 -8.91
C ASP A 534 18.58 8.92 -8.94
N PRO A 535 19.18 9.69 -9.87
CA PRO A 535 18.94 11.13 -9.95
C PRO A 535 17.48 11.51 -10.21
N LEU A 536 16.71 10.64 -10.88
CA LEU A 536 15.26 10.80 -11.08
C LEU A 536 14.53 10.63 -9.75
N ARG A 537 14.77 9.51 -9.08
CA ARG A 537 14.16 9.12 -7.80
C ARG A 537 14.46 10.18 -6.74
N SER A 538 15.73 10.53 -6.52
CA SER A 538 16.13 11.56 -5.54
C SER A 538 15.44 12.90 -5.80
N LYS A 539 15.29 13.29 -7.08
CA LYS A 539 14.61 14.54 -7.45
C LYS A 539 13.15 14.53 -7.02
N LEU A 540 12.42 13.46 -7.30
CA LEU A 540 11.01 13.34 -6.91
C LEU A 540 10.85 13.17 -5.40
N TYR A 541 11.66 12.31 -4.78
CA TYR A 541 11.58 11.98 -3.34
C TYR A 541 11.79 13.22 -2.49
N PHE A 542 12.80 14.03 -2.82
CA PHE A 542 13.02 15.29 -2.14
C PHE A 542 11.88 16.29 -2.40
N ALA A 543 11.49 16.52 -3.65
CA ALA A 543 10.55 17.59 -3.99
C ALA A 543 9.12 17.32 -3.48
N LEU A 544 8.59 16.13 -3.73
CA LEU A 544 7.21 15.76 -3.40
C LEU A 544 7.11 15.27 -1.95
N PHE A 545 7.89 14.26 -1.57
CA PHE A 545 7.67 13.57 -0.29
C PHE A 545 8.33 14.28 0.89
N THR A 546 9.60 14.66 0.76
CA THR A 546 10.34 15.30 1.86
C THR A 546 9.93 16.77 2.04
N HIS A 547 9.86 17.52 0.94
CA HIS A 547 9.68 18.96 1.00
C HIS A 547 8.21 19.40 0.98
N GLN A 548 7.38 18.83 0.10
CA GLN A 548 5.96 19.24 0.00
C GLN A 548 5.09 18.49 1.02
N LEU A 549 5.03 17.15 0.95
CA LEU A 549 4.23 16.34 1.85
C LEU A 549 4.78 16.32 3.28
N GLY A 550 6.11 16.36 3.45
CA GLY A 550 6.76 16.48 4.76
C GLY A 550 6.41 17.76 5.54
N GLU A 551 5.80 18.75 4.87
CA GLU A 551 5.29 19.97 5.46
C GLU A 551 3.75 19.98 5.54
N LEU A 552 3.08 19.52 4.49
CA LEU A 552 1.63 19.51 4.39
C LEU A 552 0.98 18.48 5.33
N VAL A 553 1.57 17.28 5.46
CA VAL A 553 1.04 16.22 6.34
C VAL A 553 1.04 16.66 7.81
N PRO A 554 2.13 17.19 8.39
CA PRO A 554 2.08 17.73 9.74
C PRO A 554 1.08 18.89 9.90
N ALA A 555 0.95 19.78 8.91
CA ALA A 555 -0.04 20.87 8.97
C ALA A 555 -1.50 20.36 8.97
N LEU A 556 -1.77 19.30 8.20
CA LEU A 556 -3.07 18.62 8.19
C LEU A 556 -3.33 17.88 9.52
N ALA A 557 -2.30 17.24 10.08
CA ALA A 557 -2.39 16.56 11.36
C ALA A 557 -2.71 17.55 12.50
N GLU A 558 -2.09 18.74 12.50
CA GLU A 558 -2.44 19.83 13.42
C GLU A 558 -3.90 20.28 13.23
N ALA A 559 -4.38 20.41 11.97
CA ALA A 559 -5.76 20.80 11.69
C ALA A 559 -6.80 19.75 12.16
N ALA A 560 -6.45 18.46 12.12
CA ALA A 560 -7.28 17.36 12.60
C ALA A 560 -7.13 17.05 14.09
N ASP A 561 -6.12 17.62 14.77
CA ASP A 561 -5.73 17.25 16.14
C ASP A 561 -5.35 15.76 16.26
N CYS A 562 -4.57 15.27 15.29
CA CYS A 562 -4.05 13.89 15.25
C CYS A 562 -2.53 13.86 15.04
N ARG A 563 -1.93 12.67 15.11
CA ARG A 563 -0.50 12.49 14.84
C ARG A 563 -0.25 12.33 13.34
N GLU A 564 0.80 12.96 12.80
CA GLU A 564 1.12 12.83 11.36
C GLU A 564 1.38 11.39 10.91
N GLN A 565 1.83 10.51 11.82
CA GLN A 565 2.02 9.07 11.54
C GLN A 565 0.73 8.37 11.16
N GLU A 566 -0.43 8.92 11.53
CA GLU A 566 -1.75 8.38 11.18
C GLU A 566 -2.15 8.73 9.73
N LEU A 567 -1.50 9.74 9.13
CA LEU A 567 -1.78 10.21 7.77
C LEU A 567 -0.83 9.63 6.70
N TRP A 568 0.42 9.29 7.05
CA TRP A 568 1.38 8.67 6.13
C TRP A 568 0.94 7.33 5.51
N PRO A 569 0.17 6.45 6.19
CA PRO A 569 -0.43 5.29 5.56
C PRO A 569 -1.30 5.62 4.34
N VAL A 570 -2.01 6.76 4.37
CA VAL A 570 -2.80 7.23 3.21
C VAL A 570 -1.89 7.54 2.03
N VAL A 571 -0.75 8.20 2.28
CA VAL A 571 0.26 8.50 1.24
C VAL A 571 0.81 7.20 0.64
N ARG A 572 1.21 6.26 1.50
CA ARG A 572 1.76 4.96 1.10
C ARG A 572 0.76 4.16 0.27
N ASP A 573 -0.50 4.10 0.69
CA ASP A 573 -1.56 3.37 0.00
C ASP A 573 -1.79 3.92 -1.42
N VAL A 574 -1.86 5.25 -1.56
CA VAL A 574 -2.04 5.88 -2.89
C VAL A 574 -0.83 5.61 -3.79
N CYS A 575 0.40 5.62 -3.25
CA CYS A 575 1.60 5.24 -4.00
C CYS A 575 1.56 3.78 -4.47
N LEU A 576 1.25 2.84 -3.58
CA LEU A 576 1.15 1.41 -3.91
C LEU A 576 0.05 1.16 -4.95
N GLN A 577 -1.11 1.83 -4.81
CA GLN A 577 -2.20 1.74 -5.77
C GLN A 577 -1.80 2.29 -7.15
N ALA A 578 -1.10 3.41 -7.20
CA ALA A 578 -0.58 3.97 -8.45
C ALA A 578 0.41 3.00 -9.13
N PHE A 579 1.34 2.39 -8.39
CA PHE A 579 2.26 1.40 -8.95
C PHE A 579 1.56 0.12 -9.41
N ARG A 580 0.57 -0.38 -8.67
CA ARG A 580 -0.26 -1.51 -9.14
C ARG A 580 -0.90 -1.20 -10.49
N HIS A 581 -1.43 0.01 -10.66
CA HIS A 581 -2.01 0.43 -11.95
C HIS A 581 -0.96 0.51 -13.06
N LEU A 582 0.24 1.04 -12.77
CA LEU A 582 1.35 1.12 -13.71
C LEU A 582 1.83 -0.27 -14.15
N ILE A 583 1.97 -1.21 -13.21
CA ILE A 583 2.40 -2.58 -13.49
C ILE A 583 1.33 -3.30 -14.34
N ALA A 584 0.06 -3.20 -13.97
CA ALA A 584 -1.04 -3.85 -14.68
C ALA A 584 -1.23 -3.32 -16.12
N ARG A 585 -0.82 -2.07 -16.38
CA ARG A 585 -0.92 -1.42 -17.71
C ARG A 585 0.41 -1.38 -18.46
N ALA A 586 1.47 -1.97 -17.92
CA ALA A 586 2.75 -1.99 -18.57
C ALA A 586 2.63 -2.71 -19.93
N PRO A 587 3.10 -2.11 -21.03
CA PRO A 587 2.95 -2.69 -22.37
C PRO A 587 3.83 -3.93 -22.57
N ASN A 588 4.85 -4.12 -21.73
CA ASN A 588 5.78 -5.25 -21.78
C ASN A 588 6.36 -5.56 -20.38
N THR A 589 7.05 -6.69 -20.27
CA THR A 589 7.63 -7.18 -19.01
C THR A 589 8.77 -6.29 -18.50
N ALA A 590 9.52 -5.60 -19.37
CA ALA A 590 10.60 -4.71 -18.97
C ALA A 590 10.06 -3.46 -18.26
N GLU A 591 9.00 -2.84 -18.80
CA GLU A 591 8.34 -1.70 -18.16
C GLU A 591 7.62 -2.09 -16.86
N ALA A 592 7.05 -3.29 -16.80
CA ALA A 592 6.51 -3.83 -15.54
C ALA A 592 7.61 -4.00 -14.48
N ALA A 593 8.79 -4.49 -14.87
CA ALA A 593 9.94 -4.63 -13.99
C ALA A 593 10.48 -3.27 -13.53
N ASP A 594 10.55 -2.28 -14.42
CA ASP A 594 10.90 -0.90 -14.10
C ASP A 594 9.95 -0.30 -13.05
N ALA A 595 8.64 -0.50 -13.23
CA ALA A 595 7.62 -0.05 -12.27
C ALA A 595 7.77 -0.74 -10.91
N CYS A 596 8.05 -2.05 -10.89
CA CYS A 596 8.32 -2.75 -9.64
C CYS A 596 9.59 -2.22 -8.95
N ALA A 597 10.67 -1.98 -9.71
CA ALA A 597 11.92 -1.47 -9.17
C ALA A 597 11.77 -0.07 -8.59
N ASP A 598 11.03 0.82 -9.25
CA ASP A 598 10.73 2.16 -8.75
C ASP A 598 9.81 2.12 -7.51
N ALA A 599 8.84 1.21 -7.49
CA ALA A 599 7.95 1.00 -6.35
C ALA A 599 8.70 0.52 -5.11
N LEU A 600 9.59 -0.46 -5.27
CA LEU A 600 10.39 -0.99 -4.18
C LEU A 600 11.37 0.05 -3.65
N ALA A 601 12.06 0.78 -4.54
CA ALA A 601 12.98 1.85 -4.15
C ALA A 601 12.28 2.99 -3.39
N LEU A 602 11.03 3.31 -3.72
CA LEU A 602 10.26 4.32 -2.99
C LEU A 602 10.02 3.92 -1.53
N LEU A 603 9.94 2.63 -1.23
CA LEU A 603 9.61 2.09 0.10
C LEU A 603 10.84 1.69 0.93
N GLU A 604 12.04 1.86 0.38
CA GLU A 604 13.31 1.50 1.01
C GLU A 604 13.97 2.70 1.70
N ASP A 605 14.74 2.39 2.74
CA ASP A 605 15.62 3.33 3.43
C ASP A 605 17.09 3.06 3.04
N PRO A 606 17.95 4.09 3.13
CA PRO A 606 17.62 5.50 3.36
C PRO A 606 17.26 6.22 2.05
N TRP A 607 16.45 7.28 2.14
CA TRP A 607 16.22 8.14 0.99
C TRP A 607 17.43 9.08 0.75
N PRO A 608 17.92 9.19 -0.50
CA PRO A 608 18.98 10.15 -0.84
C PRO A 608 18.41 11.58 -0.93
N LEU A 609 18.50 12.33 0.16
CA LEU A 609 17.94 13.69 0.25
C LEU A 609 18.98 14.74 -0.07
N LYS A 610 18.54 15.83 -0.71
CA LYS A 610 19.41 16.94 -1.09
C LYS A 610 19.88 17.73 0.14
N ALA A 611 21.20 17.87 0.31
CA ALA A 611 21.80 18.66 1.38
C ALA A 611 21.88 20.13 0.98
N LEU A 612 21.12 21.01 1.65
CA LEU A 612 21.01 22.42 1.28
C LEU A 612 22.11 23.26 1.93
N LEU A 613 22.42 23.01 3.21
CA LEU A 613 23.45 23.72 3.96
C LEU A 613 24.85 23.23 3.58
N ARG A 614 25.08 21.92 3.44
CA ARG A 614 26.36 21.36 2.96
C ARG A 614 26.72 21.89 1.57
N LEU A 615 25.75 22.01 0.67
CA LEU A 615 25.95 22.64 -0.64
C LEU A 615 26.45 24.09 -0.50
N ARG A 616 25.93 24.85 0.47
CA ARG A 616 26.39 26.21 0.76
C ARG A 616 27.75 26.27 1.43
N LEU A 617 28.12 25.28 2.23
CA LEU A 617 29.46 25.21 2.81
C LEU A 617 30.49 24.91 1.71
N ALA A 618 30.27 23.88 0.88
CA ALA A 618 31.18 23.46 -0.18
C ALA A 618 31.46 24.51 -1.27
N GLY A 619 30.64 25.57 -1.38
CA GLY A 619 30.81 26.65 -2.37
C GLY A 619 30.63 26.21 -3.83
N GLN A 620 30.26 24.95 -4.07
CA GLN A 620 30.02 24.40 -5.40
C GLN A 620 28.53 24.42 -5.73
N VAL A 621 28.20 24.82 -6.95
CA VAL A 621 26.82 24.76 -7.48
C VAL A 621 26.61 23.50 -8.35
N ALA A 622 27.70 22.88 -8.82
CA ALA A 622 27.67 21.80 -9.80
C ALA A 622 27.52 20.40 -9.17
N GLN A 623 28.21 20.12 -8.05
CA GLN A 623 28.02 18.88 -7.29
C GLN A 623 26.90 19.08 -6.27
N GLN A 624 25.85 18.25 -6.33
CA GLN A 624 24.75 18.29 -5.37
C GLN A 624 24.99 17.21 -4.30
N PRO A 625 25.52 17.56 -3.11
CA PRO A 625 25.67 16.60 -2.05
C PRO A 625 24.29 16.11 -1.59
N HIS A 626 24.22 14.82 -1.30
CA HIS A 626 23.05 14.19 -0.70
C HIS A 626 23.43 13.66 0.69
N PHE A 627 22.43 13.47 1.55
CA PHE A 627 22.55 12.79 2.83
C PHE A 627 21.47 11.72 2.93
N SER A 628 21.66 10.74 3.81
CA SER A 628 20.64 9.73 4.10
C SER A 628 19.54 10.32 4.97
N GLY A 629 18.32 10.37 4.44
CA GLY A 629 17.14 10.82 5.18
C GLY A 629 16.16 9.70 5.49
N PRO A 630 15.23 9.94 6.43
CA PRO A 630 14.18 8.99 6.76
C PRO A 630 13.16 8.88 5.62
N ASN A 631 12.64 7.68 5.41
CA ASN A 631 11.52 7.42 4.52
C ASN A 631 10.22 7.25 5.34
N PRO A 632 9.30 8.23 5.34
CA PRO A 632 8.02 8.11 6.05
C PRO A 632 7.07 7.07 5.43
N LEU A 633 7.36 6.59 4.21
CA LEU A 633 6.62 5.50 3.57
C LEU A 633 7.18 4.13 3.94
N ARG A 634 8.40 4.04 4.50
CA ARG A 634 8.93 2.77 4.97
C ARG A 634 8.16 2.33 6.21
N ARG A 635 7.89 1.02 6.27
CA ARG A 635 7.35 0.39 7.47
C ARG A 635 8.45 -0.24 8.30
N ALA A 636 8.32 -0.09 9.62
CA ALA A 636 8.91 -1.02 10.57
C ALA A 636 8.11 -2.33 10.50
N ASP A 637 8.44 -3.17 9.53
CA ASP A 637 7.95 -4.54 9.45
C ASP A 637 8.86 -5.43 10.31
N GLY A 638 8.25 -6.30 11.14
CA GLY A 638 9.03 -7.28 11.91
C GLY A 638 9.82 -8.22 10.99
N GLU A 639 10.85 -8.88 11.51
CA GLU A 639 11.81 -9.71 10.74
C GLU A 639 11.14 -10.71 9.79
N ALA A 640 10.05 -11.37 10.22
CA ALA A 640 9.32 -12.32 9.39
C ALA A 640 8.73 -11.69 8.11
N ALA A 641 8.12 -10.51 8.22
CA ALA A 641 7.57 -9.78 7.08
C ALA A 641 8.69 -9.24 6.16
N ALA A 642 9.81 -8.83 6.73
CA ALA A 642 11.00 -8.44 5.96
C ALA A 642 11.57 -9.62 5.15
N GLY A 643 11.61 -10.83 5.74
CA GLY A 643 12.05 -12.05 5.06
C GLY A 643 11.16 -12.43 3.87
N VAL A 644 9.82 -12.40 4.06
CA VAL A 644 8.86 -12.65 2.97
C VAL A 644 9.04 -11.64 1.85
N LEU A 645 9.15 -10.35 2.19
CA LEU A 645 9.34 -9.30 1.21
C LEU A 645 10.66 -9.45 0.44
N ALA A 646 11.77 -9.75 1.13
CA ALA A 646 13.08 -9.96 0.48
C ALA A 646 13.03 -11.10 -0.54
N GLU A 647 12.39 -12.22 -0.18
CA GLU A 647 12.25 -13.36 -1.07
C GLU A 647 11.34 -13.04 -2.28
N LEU A 648 10.18 -12.41 -2.05
CA LEU A 648 9.28 -11.98 -3.12
C LEU A 648 9.96 -10.97 -4.06
N ARG A 649 10.71 -10.00 -3.53
CA ARG A 649 11.45 -9.03 -4.36
C ARG A 649 12.39 -9.70 -5.35
N SER A 650 13.07 -10.75 -4.91
CA SER A 650 14.04 -11.48 -5.74
C SER A 650 13.40 -12.39 -6.79
N ARG A 651 12.22 -12.95 -6.50
CA ARG A 651 11.57 -14.00 -7.32
C ARG A 651 10.39 -13.48 -8.13
N GLU A 652 9.52 -12.70 -7.50
CA GLU A 652 8.20 -12.28 -7.97
C GLU A 652 7.93 -10.81 -7.57
N PRO A 653 8.66 -9.83 -8.14
CA PRO A 653 8.62 -8.44 -7.68
C PRO A 653 7.24 -7.78 -7.83
N GLU A 654 6.44 -8.17 -8.82
CA GLU A 654 5.04 -7.75 -8.93
C GLU A 654 4.23 -8.24 -7.72
N LEU A 655 4.41 -9.51 -7.34
CA LEU A 655 3.72 -10.10 -6.21
C LEU A 655 4.14 -9.45 -4.89
N ALA A 656 5.40 -8.97 -4.79
CA ALA A 656 5.86 -8.18 -3.65
C ALA A 656 5.02 -6.90 -3.47
N ILE A 657 4.75 -6.16 -4.54
CA ILE A 657 3.94 -4.93 -4.48
C ILE A 657 2.48 -5.23 -4.10
N ARG A 658 1.90 -6.29 -4.67
CA ARG A 658 0.55 -6.75 -4.32
C ARG A 658 0.48 -7.17 -2.85
N TRP A 659 1.45 -7.96 -2.38
CA TRP A 659 1.56 -8.40 -1.00
C TRP A 659 1.64 -7.22 -0.03
N LEU A 660 2.47 -6.20 -0.32
CA LEU A 660 2.57 -4.99 0.50
C LEU A 660 1.24 -4.21 0.58
N THR A 661 0.39 -4.30 -0.44
CA THR A 661 -0.94 -3.67 -0.45
C THR A 661 -1.95 -4.45 0.41
N GLU A 662 -1.84 -5.78 0.46
CA GLU A 662 -2.76 -6.64 1.21
C GLU A 662 -2.36 -6.79 2.69
N LEU A 663 -1.09 -6.51 3.05
CA LEU A 663 -0.52 -6.83 4.35
C LEU A 663 -1.26 -6.20 5.53
N ASP A 664 -1.65 -4.92 5.46
CA ASP A 664 -2.34 -4.29 6.59
C ASP A 664 -3.77 -4.75 6.75
N GLY A 665 -4.45 -5.01 5.63
CA GLY A 665 -5.75 -5.65 5.64
C GLY A 665 -5.66 -7.01 6.33
N ALA A 666 -4.66 -7.81 5.95
CA ALA A 666 -4.45 -9.13 6.54
C ALA A 666 -4.07 -9.07 8.04
N ARG A 667 -3.23 -8.11 8.46
CA ARG A 667 -2.87 -7.92 9.88
C ARG A 667 -4.08 -7.49 10.70
N ARG A 668 -4.86 -6.52 10.24
CA ARG A 668 -6.09 -6.07 10.92
C ARG A 668 -7.11 -7.18 11.03
N ASP A 669 -7.34 -7.93 9.95
CA ASP A 669 -8.26 -9.07 9.98
C ASP A 669 -7.79 -10.16 10.96
N THR A 670 -6.49 -10.47 10.97
CA THR A 670 -5.91 -11.45 11.91
C THR A 670 -6.03 -10.98 13.36
N ALA A 671 -5.86 -9.67 13.63
CA ALA A 671 -6.06 -9.09 14.95
C ALA A 671 -7.54 -9.15 15.38
N GLN A 672 -8.46 -8.89 14.46
CA GLN A 672 -9.91 -9.01 14.71
C GLN A 672 -10.32 -10.47 14.98
N ASP A 673 -9.77 -11.43 14.25
CA ASP A 673 -10.04 -12.85 14.51
C ASP A 673 -9.52 -13.29 15.89
N LEU A 674 -8.36 -12.77 16.31
CA LEU A 674 -7.84 -12.99 17.66
C LEU A 674 -8.78 -12.43 18.71
N LEU A 675 -9.24 -11.18 18.56
CA LEU A 675 -10.20 -10.57 19.50
C LEU A 675 -11.52 -11.36 19.55
N ALA A 676 -12.03 -11.78 18.39
CA ALA A 676 -13.22 -12.61 18.32
C ALA A 676 -13.02 -13.98 19.00
N ALA A 677 -11.85 -14.59 18.86
CA ALA A 677 -11.51 -15.84 19.53
C ALA A 677 -11.39 -15.67 21.05
N LEU A 678 -10.75 -14.61 21.53
CA LEU A 678 -10.62 -14.28 22.94
C LEU A 678 -11.99 -14.11 23.62
N GLN A 679 -12.89 -13.36 22.96
CA GLN A 679 -14.24 -13.14 23.47
C GLN A 679 -15.05 -14.44 23.47
N ARG A 680 -15.05 -15.17 22.36
CA ARG A 680 -15.81 -16.42 22.20
C ARG A 680 -15.39 -17.49 23.20
N GLU A 681 -14.11 -17.57 23.53
CA GLU A 681 -13.56 -18.57 24.45
C GLU A 681 -13.48 -18.09 25.90
N GLY A 682 -13.99 -16.89 26.21
CA GLY A 682 -14.07 -16.36 27.58
C GLY A 682 -12.72 -16.07 28.22
N ILE A 683 -11.69 -15.76 27.41
CA ILE A 683 -10.33 -15.46 27.89
C ILE A 683 -10.22 -14.01 28.39
N VAL A 684 -11.07 -13.11 27.87
CA VAL A 684 -11.19 -11.71 28.29
C VAL A 684 -12.63 -11.39 28.67
N ASP A 685 -12.83 -10.54 29.68
CA ASP A 685 -14.17 -10.19 30.16
C ASP A 685 -14.97 -9.42 29.10
N GLY A 686 -16.04 -10.06 28.64
CA GLY A 686 -17.00 -9.50 27.71
C GLY A 686 -18.39 -10.04 27.99
N ALA A 687 -19.01 -9.58 29.09
CA ALA A 687 -20.45 -9.62 29.35
C ALA A 687 -21.25 -10.82 28.79
N VAL A 688 -20.83 -12.07 29.04
CA VAL A 688 -21.70 -13.27 29.07
C VAL A 688 -21.08 -14.27 30.06
N GLY A 689 -21.86 -14.67 31.06
CA GLY A 689 -21.38 -15.21 32.33
C GLY A 689 -21.05 -16.70 32.40
N GLY A 690 -20.35 -17.03 33.49
CA GLY A 690 -20.16 -18.39 34.03
C GLY A 690 -18.69 -18.71 34.28
N PRO A 691 -18.27 -19.04 35.53
CA PRO A 691 -16.89 -19.46 35.78
C PRO A 691 -16.58 -20.76 35.04
N VAL A 692 -15.41 -20.81 34.39
CA VAL A 692 -14.84 -22.05 33.83
C VAL A 692 -14.49 -22.96 35.01
N SER A 693 -15.43 -23.78 35.46
CA SER A 693 -15.17 -24.75 36.51
C SER A 693 -14.42 -25.95 35.94
N GLY A 694 -13.16 -26.13 36.36
CA GLY A 694 -12.63 -27.47 36.64
C GLY A 694 -11.37 -27.95 35.92
N ALA A 695 -10.81 -27.25 34.92
CA ALA A 695 -9.62 -27.79 34.21
C ALA A 695 -8.49 -26.78 33.89
N VAL A 696 -8.72 -25.48 34.08
CA VAL A 696 -7.68 -24.46 33.88
C VAL A 696 -7.73 -23.52 35.08
N GLY A 697 -6.60 -23.34 35.76
CA GLY A 697 -6.53 -22.60 37.01
C GLY A 697 -6.95 -21.15 36.85
N GLY A 698 -8.02 -20.78 37.57
CA GLY A 698 -8.45 -19.41 37.90
C GLY A 698 -8.86 -18.50 36.72
N PRO A 699 -9.85 -17.61 36.91
CA PRO A 699 -10.06 -16.51 35.98
C PRO A 699 -8.81 -15.63 35.94
N VAL A 700 -8.43 -15.16 34.75
CA VAL A 700 -7.42 -14.11 34.56
C VAL A 700 -8.05 -12.78 35.05
N SER A 701 -8.20 -12.62 36.36
CA SER A 701 -8.65 -11.36 36.95
C SER A 701 -7.44 -10.43 37.06
N GLY A 702 -7.26 -9.57 36.08
CA GLY A 702 -6.17 -8.59 36.12
C GLY A 702 -5.98 -7.85 34.81
N VAL A 703 -6.64 -6.69 34.72
CA VAL A 703 -6.27 -5.56 33.84
C VAL A 703 -6.47 -5.80 32.33
N VAL A 704 -7.71 -5.61 31.86
CA VAL A 704 -7.94 -5.05 30.51
C VAL A 704 -9.05 -3.99 30.58
N ASN A 705 -8.87 -2.97 31.42
CA ASN A 705 -9.64 -1.73 31.31
C ASN A 705 -9.19 -1.02 30.03
N GLY A 706 -9.81 -1.35 28.90
CA GLY A 706 -9.52 -0.74 27.60
C GLY A 706 -9.92 -1.55 26.36
N VAL A 707 -10.31 -2.83 26.52
CA VAL A 707 -10.81 -3.66 25.39
C VAL A 707 -12.33 -3.87 25.47
N ALA A 708 -12.96 -3.52 26.60
CA ALA A 708 -14.40 -3.49 26.75
C ALA A 708 -14.97 -2.17 26.20
N THR A 709 -15.46 -2.22 24.95
CA THR A 709 -16.67 -1.54 24.43
C THR A 709 -16.51 -1.33 22.93
N GLY A 710 -17.15 -2.18 22.10
CA GLY A 710 -17.71 -1.88 20.75
C GLY A 710 -16.97 -1.03 19.69
N ARG A 711 -15.78 -0.50 19.98
CA ARG A 711 -14.87 0.17 19.06
C ARG A 711 -13.74 -0.81 18.77
N PRO A 712 -13.31 -0.94 17.51
CA PRO A 712 -12.12 -1.70 17.18
C PRO A 712 -10.99 -1.24 18.10
N CYS A 713 -10.29 -2.16 18.76
CA CYS A 713 -8.98 -1.84 19.29
C CYS A 713 -8.17 -1.27 18.12
N ASP A 714 -7.56 -0.09 18.25
CA ASP A 714 -6.63 0.51 17.27
C ASP A 714 -5.35 -0.32 17.07
N ALA A 715 -5.39 -1.62 17.41
CA ALA A 715 -4.31 -2.56 17.12
C ALA A 715 -4.36 -2.90 15.63
N ASP A 716 -3.58 -2.15 14.86
CA ASP A 716 -3.33 -2.43 13.44
C ASP A 716 -2.60 -3.77 13.23
N ARG A 717 -2.05 -4.37 14.30
CA ARG A 717 -1.27 -5.61 14.23
C ARG A 717 -1.65 -6.62 15.32
N PRO A 718 -1.71 -7.92 15.01
CA PRO A 718 -2.10 -8.95 15.97
C PRO A 718 -1.09 -9.10 17.11
N GLU A 719 0.20 -8.86 16.87
CA GLU A 719 1.23 -8.90 17.92
C GLU A 719 1.01 -7.84 19.02
N GLN A 720 0.43 -6.68 18.69
CA GLN A 720 0.14 -5.64 19.69
C GLN A 720 -0.96 -6.08 20.66
N VAL A 721 -1.91 -6.89 20.18
CA VAL A 721 -2.94 -7.48 21.04
C VAL A 721 -2.29 -8.48 22.01
N VAL A 722 -1.38 -9.32 21.51
CA VAL A 722 -0.65 -10.27 22.36
C VAL A 722 0.26 -9.56 23.36
N ASP A 723 0.95 -8.48 22.95
CA ASP A 723 1.84 -7.72 23.83
C ASP A 723 1.09 -7.14 25.04
N LYS A 724 -0.18 -6.76 24.88
CA LYS A 724 -1.07 -6.34 25.97
C LYS A 724 -1.52 -7.49 26.89
N LEU A 725 -1.44 -8.74 26.43
CA LEU A 725 -1.87 -9.95 27.15
C LEU A 725 -0.70 -10.74 27.76
N ARG A 726 0.56 -10.27 27.63
CA ARG A 726 1.77 -11.00 28.06
C ARG A 726 1.82 -11.41 29.54
N THR A 727 1.02 -10.78 30.40
CA THR A 727 0.92 -11.14 31.83
C THR A 727 -0.02 -12.32 32.09
N ALA A 728 -0.78 -12.78 31.09
CA ALA A 728 -1.68 -13.93 31.21
C ALA A 728 -0.91 -15.26 31.08
N SER A 729 -1.41 -16.31 31.73
CA SER A 729 -0.88 -17.66 31.58
C SER A 729 -1.12 -18.20 30.16
N GLY A 730 -0.22 -19.06 29.67
CA GLY A 730 -0.33 -19.72 28.36
C GLY A 730 0.83 -19.44 27.41
N ASN A 731 0.89 -20.18 26.30
CA ASN A 731 1.96 -20.10 25.31
C ASN A 731 1.76 -18.95 24.31
N TRP A 732 1.70 -17.71 24.82
CA TRP A 732 1.43 -16.51 24.02
C TRP A 732 2.50 -16.22 22.97
N GLU A 733 3.77 -16.55 23.22
CA GLU A 733 4.84 -16.31 22.24
C GLU A 733 4.69 -17.19 21.00
N ALA A 734 4.33 -18.47 21.16
CA ALA A 734 4.04 -19.33 20.02
C ALA A 734 2.79 -18.88 19.25
N VAL A 735 1.77 -18.37 19.95
CA VAL A 735 0.59 -17.80 19.30
C VAL A 735 0.96 -16.52 18.55
N ARG A 736 1.83 -15.66 19.10
CA ARG A 736 2.36 -14.45 18.46
C ARG A 736 3.04 -14.78 17.14
N GLU A 737 3.93 -15.77 17.13
CA GLU A 737 4.61 -16.24 15.91
C GLU A 737 3.61 -16.73 14.86
N GLU A 738 2.61 -17.53 15.26
CA GLU A 738 1.58 -18.05 14.36
C GLU A 738 0.68 -16.97 13.77
N LEU A 739 0.39 -15.91 14.51
CA LEU A 739 -0.41 -14.77 14.05
C LEU A 739 0.35 -13.93 13.03
N VAL A 740 1.63 -13.65 13.29
CA VAL A 740 2.48 -12.89 12.35
C VAL A 740 2.63 -13.66 11.04
N ASP A 741 2.93 -14.96 11.12
CA ASP A 741 3.01 -15.85 9.96
C ASP A 741 1.66 -15.99 9.23
N SER A 742 0.54 -16.10 9.97
CA SER A 742 -0.80 -16.13 9.39
C SER A 742 -1.13 -14.86 8.64
N ALA A 743 -0.83 -13.68 9.18
CA ALA A 743 -1.08 -12.41 8.52
C ALA A 743 -0.27 -12.26 7.23
N ALA A 744 1.02 -12.63 7.25
CA ALA A 744 1.89 -12.59 6.08
C ALA A 744 1.41 -13.53 4.97
N ASN A 745 1.02 -14.75 5.33
CA ASN A 745 0.51 -15.75 4.37
C ASN A 745 -0.90 -15.41 3.85
N LEU A 746 -1.77 -14.83 4.68
CA LEU A 746 -3.08 -14.34 4.26
C LEU A 746 -2.93 -13.23 3.21
N ALA A 747 -2.02 -12.27 3.45
CA ALA A 747 -1.69 -11.23 2.48
C ALA A 747 -1.16 -11.83 1.16
N LEU A 748 -0.33 -12.88 1.23
CA LEU A 748 0.23 -13.55 0.07
C LEU A 748 -0.84 -14.32 -0.72
N SER A 749 -1.72 -15.05 -0.04
CA SER A 749 -2.86 -15.73 -0.66
C SER A 749 -3.79 -14.73 -1.36
N ARG A 750 -4.10 -13.59 -0.72
CA ARG A 750 -4.90 -12.51 -1.32
C ARG A 750 -4.21 -11.87 -2.52
N ALA A 751 -2.90 -11.62 -2.45
CA ALA A 751 -2.12 -11.05 -3.53
C ALA A 751 -2.13 -11.95 -4.78
N MET A 752 -1.96 -13.27 -4.61
CA MET A 752 -2.05 -14.24 -5.71
C MET A 752 -3.46 -14.33 -6.30
N ALA A 753 -4.50 -14.35 -5.46
CA ALA A 753 -5.88 -14.33 -5.93
C ALA A 753 -6.26 -13.02 -6.65
N GLY A 754 -5.71 -11.88 -6.20
CA GLY A 754 -5.85 -10.59 -6.87
C GLY A 754 -5.26 -10.63 -8.28
N ARG A 755 -4.04 -11.15 -8.43
CA ARG A 755 -3.39 -11.36 -9.74
C ARG A 755 -4.26 -12.23 -10.66
N ARG A 756 -4.80 -13.33 -10.14
CA ARG A 756 -5.68 -14.24 -10.90
C ARG A 756 -7.00 -13.58 -11.33
N ARG A 757 -7.58 -12.77 -10.46
CA ARG A 757 -8.81 -11.99 -10.73
C ARG A 757 -8.61 -11.01 -11.87
N GLU A 758 -7.55 -10.23 -11.83
CA GLU A 758 -7.25 -9.26 -12.89
C GLU A 758 -7.03 -9.96 -14.25
N ALA A 759 -6.34 -11.09 -14.27
CA ALA A 759 -6.17 -11.90 -15.48
C ALA A 759 -7.50 -12.44 -16.06
N LEU A 760 -8.44 -12.85 -15.20
CA LEU A 760 -9.73 -13.40 -15.62
C LEU A 760 -10.75 -12.31 -15.98
N GLN A 761 -10.75 -11.15 -15.32
CA GLN A 761 -11.64 -10.03 -15.66
C GLN A 761 -11.39 -9.50 -17.07
N ALA A 762 -10.16 -9.57 -17.57
CA ALA A 762 -9.82 -9.22 -18.95
C ALA A 762 -10.57 -10.07 -20.01
N THR A 763 -11.13 -11.22 -19.62
CA THR A 763 -11.90 -12.11 -20.52
C THR A 763 -13.38 -11.76 -20.65
N GLY A 764 -13.91 -10.85 -19.83
CA GLY A 764 -15.31 -10.38 -19.90
C GLY A 764 -16.37 -11.37 -19.40
N ALA A 765 -16.00 -12.37 -18.60
CA ALA A 765 -16.92 -13.38 -18.08
C ALA A 765 -18.01 -12.81 -17.13
N ALA A 766 -19.22 -13.38 -17.16
CA ALA A 766 -20.35 -12.97 -16.33
C ALA A 766 -20.36 -13.57 -14.90
N GLY A 767 -19.69 -14.70 -14.70
CA GLY A 767 -19.59 -15.40 -13.41
C GLY A 767 -18.75 -16.67 -13.56
N LEU A 768 -17.95 -17.02 -12.54
CA LEU A 768 -16.94 -18.06 -12.70
C LEU A 768 -17.56 -19.45 -12.95
N LEU A 769 -18.59 -19.80 -12.18
CA LEU A 769 -19.25 -21.11 -12.31
C LEU A 769 -20.01 -21.26 -13.64
N THR A 770 -20.34 -20.15 -14.30
CA THR A 770 -20.98 -20.13 -15.62
C THR A 770 -19.98 -20.03 -16.78
N SER A 771 -18.73 -19.67 -16.50
CA SER A 771 -17.71 -19.39 -17.51
C SER A 771 -16.47 -20.27 -17.35
N VAL A 772 -16.59 -21.41 -16.68
CA VAL A 772 -15.48 -22.36 -16.49
C VAL A 772 -14.91 -22.70 -17.88
N PRO A 773 -13.58 -22.60 -18.10
CA PRO A 773 -12.98 -22.81 -19.41
C PRO A 773 -13.38 -24.16 -20.03
N ALA A 774 -13.80 -24.13 -21.30
CA ALA A 774 -14.04 -25.34 -22.06
C ALA A 774 -12.75 -26.18 -22.16
N GLY A 775 -12.86 -27.50 -21.99
CA GLY A 775 -11.74 -28.44 -22.11
C GLY A 775 -11.03 -28.81 -20.79
N LEU A 776 -11.39 -28.22 -19.65
CA LEU A 776 -10.92 -28.71 -18.34
C LEU A 776 -11.67 -29.99 -17.92
N SER A 777 -10.95 -30.94 -17.33
CA SER A 777 -11.57 -32.11 -16.71
C SER A 777 -12.38 -31.69 -15.46
N PRO A 778 -13.41 -32.46 -15.04
CA PRO A 778 -14.15 -32.16 -13.81
C PRO A 778 -13.26 -32.06 -12.56
N SER A 779 -12.17 -32.84 -12.53
CA SER A 779 -11.13 -32.78 -11.50
C SER A 779 -10.40 -31.43 -11.52
N ASP A 780 -9.98 -30.97 -12.69
CA ASP A 780 -9.29 -29.68 -12.84
C ASP A 780 -10.19 -28.48 -12.50
N VAL A 781 -11.49 -28.58 -12.78
CA VAL A 781 -12.48 -27.57 -12.35
C VAL A 781 -12.59 -27.55 -10.82
N THR A 782 -12.68 -28.72 -10.18
CA THR A 782 -12.75 -28.81 -8.71
C THR A 782 -11.50 -28.21 -8.07
N LEU A 783 -10.31 -28.55 -8.57
CA LEU A 783 -9.02 -28.04 -8.08
C LEU A 783 -8.87 -26.53 -8.32
N LEU A 784 -9.33 -26.04 -9.47
CA LEU A 784 -9.39 -24.61 -9.78
C LEU A 784 -10.20 -23.86 -8.72
N LEU A 785 -11.39 -24.36 -8.39
CA LEU A 785 -12.28 -23.74 -7.41
C LEU A 785 -11.73 -23.84 -5.99
N ASP A 786 -11.16 -24.99 -5.61
CA ASP A 786 -10.54 -25.18 -4.28
C ASP A 786 -9.34 -24.23 -4.08
N GLY A 787 -8.58 -23.94 -5.14
CA GLY A 787 -7.49 -22.96 -5.13
C GLY A 787 -7.91 -21.48 -5.06
N LEU A 788 -9.21 -21.16 -5.04
CA LEU A 788 -9.69 -19.79 -4.79
C LEU A 788 -9.79 -19.47 -3.30
N GLU A 789 -9.74 -20.50 -2.45
CA GLU A 789 -9.80 -20.37 -1.00
C GLU A 789 -8.54 -19.65 -0.48
N THR A 790 -8.73 -18.43 -0.01
CA THR A 790 -7.65 -17.54 0.45
C THR A 790 -7.74 -17.15 1.91
N GLU A 791 -8.90 -17.34 2.55
CA GLU A 791 -9.21 -16.78 3.85
C GLU A 791 -8.89 -17.76 4.99
N GLY A 792 -8.92 -19.07 4.75
CA GLY A 792 -8.62 -20.10 5.74
C GLY A 792 -9.78 -20.41 6.71
N HIS A 793 -9.45 -20.95 7.89
CA HIS A 793 -10.44 -21.43 8.85
C HIS A 793 -11.10 -20.28 9.67
N ALA A 794 -12.34 -19.93 9.35
CA ALA A 794 -13.04 -18.74 9.89
C ALA A 794 -13.16 -18.66 11.44
N LEU A 795 -13.05 -19.78 12.17
CA LEU A 795 -13.12 -19.77 13.64
C LEU A 795 -11.74 -19.71 14.33
N HIS A 796 -10.65 -19.84 13.57
CA HIS A 796 -9.28 -19.90 14.12
C HIS A 796 -8.58 -18.55 13.91
N PRO A 797 -7.95 -17.95 14.94
CA PRO A 797 -7.30 -16.65 14.79
C PRO A 797 -6.08 -16.68 13.86
N CYS A 798 -5.32 -17.78 13.87
CA CYS A 798 -4.20 -18.02 12.95
C CYS A 798 -4.66 -18.81 11.70
N ARG A 799 -5.66 -18.30 10.97
CA ARG A 799 -6.36 -19.01 9.89
C ARG A 799 -5.48 -19.43 8.70
N ARG A 800 -4.33 -18.76 8.48
CA ARG A 800 -3.40 -19.01 7.36
C ARG A 800 -1.96 -19.30 7.77
N THR A 801 -1.74 -19.84 8.98
CA THR A 801 -0.40 -20.24 9.42
C THR A 801 0.21 -21.34 8.53
N ARG A 802 1.49 -21.19 8.18
CA ARG A 802 2.35 -22.09 7.38
C ARG A 802 3.77 -22.24 7.94
N LEU A 803 3.94 -22.13 9.27
CA LEU A 803 5.25 -22.29 9.92
C LEU A 803 5.96 -23.59 9.50
N GLY A 804 7.19 -23.43 8.99
CA GLY A 804 8.01 -24.48 8.38
C GLY A 804 8.20 -24.32 6.87
N PHE A 805 7.34 -23.56 6.20
CA PHE A 805 7.53 -23.17 4.80
C PHE A 805 8.27 -21.84 4.67
N SER A 806 9.23 -21.78 3.75
CA SER A 806 9.72 -20.51 3.19
C SER A 806 8.68 -19.89 2.24
N THR A 807 8.89 -18.66 1.80
CA THR A 807 7.99 -18.05 0.80
C THR A 807 8.06 -18.80 -0.52
N ALA A 808 9.24 -19.28 -0.92
CA ALA A 808 9.37 -20.17 -2.08
C ALA A 808 8.56 -21.46 -1.93
N ASP A 809 8.55 -22.07 -0.74
CA ASP A 809 7.74 -23.28 -0.51
C ASP A 809 6.24 -22.98 -0.61
N VAL A 810 5.79 -21.82 -0.11
CA VAL A 810 4.40 -21.37 -0.29
C VAL A 810 4.05 -21.25 -1.77
N LEU A 811 4.90 -20.60 -2.57
CA LEU A 811 4.67 -20.45 -4.00
C LEU A 811 4.71 -21.80 -4.74
N ALA A 812 5.56 -22.72 -4.31
CA ALA A 812 5.79 -24.01 -4.99
C ALA A 812 4.76 -25.10 -4.64
N HIS A 813 4.10 -25.04 -3.47
CA HIS A 813 3.31 -26.18 -2.96
C HIS A 813 1.84 -25.86 -2.65
N THR A 814 1.38 -24.62 -2.81
CA THR A 814 0.03 -24.23 -2.38
C THR A 814 -0.97 -24.18 -3.54
N PRO A 815 -2.26 -24.51 -3.30
CA PRO A 815 -3.25 -24.55 -4.37
C PRO A 815 -3.53 -23.18 -4.99
N GLU A 816 -3.44 -22.10 -4.20
CA GLU A 816 -3.74 -20.76 -4.68
C GLU A 816 -2.67 -20.18 -5.61
N SER A 817 -1.44 -20.71 -5.59
CA SER A 817 -0.41 -20.34 -6.58
C SER A 817 -0.63 -21.04 -7.92
N GLY A 818 -1.54 -22.01 -7.98
CA GLY A 818 -1.73 -22.87 -9.15
C GLY A 818 -0.61 -23.90 -9.32
N ALA A 819 0.13 -24.21 -8.25
CA ALA A 819 1.27 -25.10 -8.28
C ALA A 819 0.97 -26.50 -8.83
N THR A 820 1.98 -27.07 -9.47
CA THR A 820 2.13 -28.51 -9.71
C THR A 820 3.27 -29.00 -8.83
N VAL A 821 3.04 -30.07 -8.07
CA VAL A 821 3.99 -30.67 -7.15
C VAL A 821 4.41 -32.04 -7.65
N THR A 822 5.73 -32.24 -7.80
CA THR A 822 6.32 -33.52 -8.16
C THR A 822 6.48 -34.39 -6.92
N VAL A 823 5.63 -35.40 -6.77
CA VAL A 823 5.67 -36.37 -5.66
C VAL A 823 6.62 -37.50 -6.03
N GLU A 824 7.78 -37.57 -5.37
CA GLU A 824 8.71 -38.68 -5.55
C GLU A 824 8.28 -39.92 -4.78
N LEU A 825 8.65 -41.10 -5.27
CA LEU A 825 8.54 -42.35 -4.54
C LEU A 825 9.82 -42.61 -3.73
N ALA A 826 9.64 -43.11 -2.51
CA ALA A 826 10.70 -43.73 -1.72
C ALA A 826 10.41 -45.23 -1.62
N ALA A 827 11.45 -46.04 -1.70
CA ALA A 827 11.38 -47.45 -1.39
C ALA A 827 11.77 -47.66 0.07
N VAL A 828 10.86 -48.24 0.86
CA VAL A 828 11.08 -48.53 2.29
C VAL A 828 11.14 -50.04 2.46
N HIS A 829 12.15 -50.53 3.18
CA HIS A 829 12.32 -51.95 3.43
C HIS A 829 11.07 -52.54 4.10
N ARG A 830 10.66 -53.75 3.69
CA ARG A 830 9.43 -54.40 4.18
C ARG A 830 9.36 -54.53 5.70
N ASP A 831 10.49 -54.78 6.35
CA ASP A 831 10.58 -54.88 7.81
C ASP A 831 10.47 -53.54 8.55
N SER A 832 10.40 -52.42 7.81
CA SER A 832 10.34 -51.07 8.37
C SER A 832 9.08 -50.30 7.95
N VAL A 833 8.03 -51.01 7.54
CA VAL A 833 6.78 -50.41 7.08
C VAL A 833 5.56 -51.13 7.62
N LEU A 834 4.56 -50.36 8.02
CA LEU A 834 3.21 -50.83 8.33
C LEU A 834 2.31 -50.55 7.13
N GLN A 835 1.72 -51.61 6.60
CA GLN A 835 0.80 -51.54 5.46
C GLN A 835 -0.63 -51.88 5.89
N THR A 836 -1.58 -51.16 5.32
CA THR A 836 -3.01 -51.45 5.39
C THR A 836 -3.50 -51.54 3.95
N PRO A 837 -3.75 -52.76 3.44
CA PRO A 837 -4.22 -52.93 2.06
C PRO A 837 -5.69 -52.53 1.91
N ASP A 838 -6.12 -52.44 0.65
CA ASP A 838 -7.55 -52.33 0.29
C ASP A 838 -8.31 -53.65 0.50
N GLU A 839 -9.59 -53.68 0.12
CA GLU A 839 -10.45 -54.87 0.26
C GLU A 839 -9.97 -56.08 -0.56
N ASP A 840 -9.21 -55.83 -1.63
CA ASP A 840 -8.62 -56.86 -2.50
C ASP A 840 -7.20 -57.29 -2.06
N GLY A 841 -6.70 -56.76 -0.93
CA GLY A 841 -5.38 -57.08 -0.41
C GLY A 841 -4.22 -56.30 -1.05
N ARG A 842 -4.50 -55.31 -1.90
CA ARG A 842 -3.49 -54.47 -2.58
C ARG A 842 -3.01 -53.34 -1.67
N THR A 843 -1.70 -53.17 -1.58
CA THR A 843 -1.09 -52.11 -0.78
C THR A 843 -1.00 -50.78 -1.56
N VAL A 844 -0.59 -49.69 -0.89
CA VAL A 844 -0.36 -48.40 -1.57
C VAL A 844 0.60 -48.53 -2.75
N GLY A 845 1.69 -49.31 -2.59
CA GLY A 845 2.65 -49.55 -3.64
C GLY A 845 2.06 -50.34 -4.82
N ASP A 846 1.24 -51.36 -4.55
CA ASP A 846 0.59 -52.17 -5.58
C ASP A 846 -0.43 -51.36 -6.39
N LEU A 847 -1.22 -50.53 -5.71
CA LEU A 847 -2.20 -49.64 -6.34
C LEU A 847 -1.53 -48.60 -7.23
N LEU A 848 -0.43 -48.00 -6.77
CA LEU A 848 0.36 -47.06 -7.57
C LEU A 848 1.03 -47.75 -8.76
N ALA A 849 1.54 -48.96 -8.58
CA ALA A 849 2.16 -49.72 -9.67
C ALA A 849 1.15 -50.14 -10.74
N ALA A 850 -0.07 -50.52 -10.33
CA ALA A 850 -1.16 -50.84 -11.24
C ALA A 850 -1.65 -49.59 -12.01
N ALA A 851 -1.80 -48.45 -11.34
CA ALA A 851 -2.26 -47.22 -11.97
C ALA A 851 -1.17 -46.57 -12.85
N TYR A 852 0.11 -46.65 -12.45
CA TYR A 852 1.24 -45.98 -13.11
C TYR A 852 2.42 -46.93 -13.35
N PRO A 853 2.28 -47.93 -14.23
CA PRO A 853 3.29 -48.97 -14.43
C PRO A 853 4.64 -48.43 -14.90
N ALA A 854 4.65 -47.36 -15.69
CA ALA A 854 5.89 -46.71 -16.12
C ALA A 854 6.67 -46.09 -14.94
N THR A 855 5.96 -45.49 -13.98
CA THR A 855 6.57 -44.94 -12.76
C THR A 855 7.08 -46.06 -11.86
N ALA A 856 6.33 -47.14 -11.69
CA ALA A 856 6.81 -48.31 -10.96
C ALA A 856 8.03 -48.98 -11.63
N ALA A 857 8.05 -49.10 -12.96
CA ALA A 857 9.19 -49.63 -13.70
C ALA A 857 10.46 -48.77 -13.52
N ARG A 858 10.31 -47.44 -13.44
CA ARG A 858 11.43 -46.53 -13.07
C ARG A 858 11.89 -46.77 -11.64
N ALA A 859 10.97 -46.97 -10.69
CA ALA A 859 11.32 -47.26 -9.30
C ALA A 859 12.11 -48.58 -9.16
N VAL A 860 11.64 -49.65 -9.81
CA VAL A 860 12.30 -50.97 -9.84
C VAL A 860 13.71 -50.87 -10.44
N ARG A 861 13.84 -50.14 -11.56
CA ARG A 861 15.15 -49.90 -12.19
C ARG A 861 16.09 -49.15 -11.26
N GLY A 862 15.59 -48.08 -10.64
CA GLY A 862 16.36 -47.27 -9.69
C GLY A 862 16.86 -48.06 -8.49
N LEU A 863 16.07 -48.99 -7.97
CA LEU A 863 16.50 -49.90 -6.90
C LEU A 863 17.61 -50.84 -7.37
N LYS A 864 17.44 -51.47 -8.54
CA LYS A 864 18.44 -52.39 -9.12
C LYS A 864 19.76 -51.69 -9.42
N GLU A 865 19.72 -50.49 -9.98
CA GLU A 865 20.91 -49.68 -10.29
C GLU A 865 21.69 -49.29 -9.02
N ARG A 866 21.00 -49.17 -7.87
CA ARG A 866 21.61 -48.93 -6.56
C ARG A 866 21.99 -50.21 -5.80
N GLY A 867 21.87 -51.38 -6.43
CA GLY A 867 22.25 -52.68 -5.85
C GLY A 867 21.26 -53.27 -4.86
N HIS A 868 20.02 -52.78 -4.84
CA HIS A 868 18.95 -53.29 -3.96
C HIS A 868 18.03 -54.27 -4.71
N ASP A 869 17.57 -55.30 -4.00
CA ASP A 869 16.51 -56.20 -4.47
C ASP A 869 15.14 -55.50 -4.36
N PRO A 870 14.44 -55.21 -5.47
CA PRO A 870 13.15 -54.53 -5.43
C PRO A 870 12.09 -55.27 -4.62
N ASP A 871 12.15 -56.60 -4.53
CA ASP A 871 11.17 -57.40 -3.81
C ASP A 871 11.28 -57.21 -2.29
N ALA A 872 12.41 -56.70 -1.78
CA ALA A 872 12.60 -56.38 -0.37
C ALA A 872 11.98 -55.03 0.07
N TYR A 873 11.43 -54.25 -0.87
CA TYR A 873 10.95 -52.88 -0.61
C TYR A 873 9.48 -52.67 -0.95
N VAL A 874 8.91 -51.64 -0.34
CA VAL A 874 7.57 -51.10 -0.60
C VAL A 874 7.69 -49.68 -1.08
N LEU A 875 6.97 -49.33 -2.15
CA LEU A 875 6.90 -47.96 -2.67
C LEU A 875 5.98 -47.09 -1.80
N VAL A 876 6.50 -45.96 -1.33
CA VAL A 876 5.83 -44.97 -0.50
C VAL A 876 5.93 -43.61 -1.18
N PRO A 877 4.81 -42.94 -1.51
CA PRO A 877 4.87 -41.59 -2.06
C PRO A 877 5.25 -40.58 -0.96
N VAL A 878 6.12 -39.63 -1.29
CA VAL A 878 6.65 -38.63 -0.36
C VAL A 878 6.47 -37.23 -0.92
N HIS A 879 5.90 -36.34 -0.12
CA HIS A 879 5.74 -34.94 -0.51
C HIS A 879 7.12 -34.32 -0.78
N PRO A 880 7.32 -33.52 -1.84
CA PRO A 880 8.64 -32.99 -2.21
C PRO A 880 9.32 -32.20 -1.08
N TRP A 881 8.56 -31.39 -0.33
CA TRP A 881 9.10 -30.72 0.86
C TRP A 881 9.56 -31.71 1.94
N GLN A 882 8.80 -32.79 2.17
CA GLN A 882 9.13 -33.82 3.16
C GLN A 882 10.39 -34.58 2.74
N ALA A 883 10.52 -34.88 1.44
CA ALA A 883 11.70 -35.53 0.86
C ALA A 883 12.97 -34.70 0.98
N ARG A 884 12.88 -33.37 0.78
CA ARG A 884 14.03 -32.46 0.89
C ARG A 884 14.44 -32.18 2.33
N ASN A 885 13.46 -32.03 3.24
CA ASN A 885 13.72 -31.49 4.57
C ASN A 885 13.66 -32.56 5.66
N ALA A 886 12.59 -33.38 5.68
CA ALA A 886 12.35 -34.32 6.77
C ALA A 886 13.06 -35.65 6.58
N LEU A 887 13.16 -36.19 5.35
CA LEU A 887 13.87 -37.45 5.11
C LEU A 887 15.34 -37.38 5.57
N PRO A 888 16.15 -36.38 5.20
CA PRO A 888 17.54 -36.31 5.65
C PRO A 888 17.67 -36.09 7.17
N SER A 889 16.82 -35.24 7.75
CA SER A 889 16.94 -34.83 9.16
C SER A 889 16.39 -35.85 10.15
N VAL A 890 15.30 -36.55 9.80
CA VAL A 890 14.62 -37.50 10.70
C VAL A 890 15.00 -38.96 10.40
N TYR A 891 15.35 -39.27 9.16
CA TYR A 891 15.58 -40.64 8.68
C TYR A 891 16.99 -40.86 8.09
N GLY A 892 17.95 -39.96 8.34
CA GLY A 892 19.33 -40.07 7.84
C GLY A 892 19.97 -41.45 8.06
N ALA A 893 19.87 -41.99 9.28
CA ALA A 893 20.39 -43.32 9.59
C ALA A 893 19.71 -44.48 8.84
N ASP A 894 18.44 -44.32 8.42
CA ASP A 894 17.74 -45.32 7.61
C ASP A 894 18.08 -45.18 6.12
N LEU A 895 18.38 -43.96 5.67
CA LEU A 895 18.91 -43.71 4.32
C LEU A 895 20.31 -44.34 4.20
N ASP A 896 21.19 -44.10 5.17
CA ASP A 896 22.56 -44.64 5.18
C ASP A 896 22.59 -46.17 5.27
N ALA A 897 21.65 -46.75 6.03
CA ALA A 897 21.49 -48.20 6.16
C ALA A 897 20.78 -48.86 4.96
N GLY A 898 20.38 -48.09 3.95
CA GLY A 898 19.60 -48.58 2.81
C GLY A 898 18.18 -49.03 3.17
N ARG A 899 17.69 -48.79 4.39
CA ARG A 899 16.30 -49.10 4.79
C ARG A 899 15.30 -48.20 4.07
N ILE A 900 15.70 -46.99 3.71
CA ILE A 900 14.93 -46.09 2.86
C ILE A 900 15.81 -45.73 1.67
N VAL A 901 15.27 -45.85 0.47
CA VAL A 901 15.96 -45.47 -0.78
C VAL A 901 15.08 -44.44 -1.50
N ARG A 902 15.60 -43.23 -1.70
CA ARG A 902 14.88 -42.19 -2.48
C ARG A 902 14.98 -42.48 -3.98
N LEU A 903 13.86 -42.41 -4.68
CA LEU A 903 13.75 -42.70 -6.11
C LEU A 903 13.16 -41.49 -6.85
N PRO A 904 13.87 -40.34 -6.93
CA PRO A 904 13.36 -39.13 -7.59
C PRO A 904 13.03 -39.34 -9.08
N GLU A 905 13.67 -40.30 -9.74
CA GLU A 905 13.35 -40.72 -11.11
C GLU A 905 11.96 -41.36 -11.25
N ALA A 906 11.39 -41.85 -10.15
CA ALA A 906 10.04 -42.39 -10.06
C ALA A 906 9.15 -41.38 -9.32
N ALA A 907 8.61 -40.42 -10.07
CA ALA A 907 7.76 -39.39 -9.53
C ALA A 907 6.43 -39.25 -10.28
N LEU A 908 5.45 -38.65 -9.60
CA LEU A 908 4.13 -38.33 -10.09
C LEU A 908 3.89 -36.82 -10.01
N GLU A 909 3.51 -36.21 -11.13
CA GLU A 909 3.04 -34.82 -11.15
C GLU A 909 1.64 -34.75 -10.55
N CYS A 910 1.46 -33.88 -9.56
CA CYS A 910 0.23 -33.74 -8.81
C CYS A 910 -0.14 -32.27 -8.60
N ARG A 911 -1.40 -31.99 -8.27
CA ARG A 911 -1.90 -30.67 -7.92
C ARG A 911 -2.38 -30.68 -6.46
N PRO A 912 -1.94 -29.73 -5.63
CA PRO A 912 -2.37 -29.66 -4.24
C PRO A 912 -3.82 -29.20 -4.12
N THR A 913 -4.48 -29.65 -3.06
CA THR A 913 -5.80 -29.16 -2.60
C THR A 913 -5.63 -28.16 -1.47
N SER A 914 -6.72 -27.62 -0.92
CA SER A 914 -6.76 -26.71 0.23
C SER A 914 -6.10 -27.26 1.51
N SER A 915 -5.83 -28.57 1.60
CA SER A 915 -5.05 -29.15 2.70
C SER A 915 -3.53 -29.10 2.49
N ILE A 916 -3.07 -28.65 1.31
CA ILE A 916 -1.69 -28.63 0.79
C ILE A 916 -1.11 -30.04 0.59
N ARG A 917 -1.15 -30.88 1.63
CA ARG A 917 -0.60 -32.24 1.65
C ARG A 917 -1.44 -33.30 0.96
N THR A 918 -2.70 -32.99 0.64
CA THR A 918 -3.53 -33.85 -0.21
C THR A 918 -3.42 -33.35 -1.63
N VAL A 919 -2.89 -34.20 -2.50
CA VAL A 919 -2.56 -33.88 -3.89
C VAL A 919 -3.25 -34.86 -4.82
N VAL A 920 -3.67 -34.38 -6.00
CA VAL A 920 -4.35 -35.19 -7.03
C VAL A 920 -3.42 -35.29 -8.23
N THR A 921 -3.23 -36.49 -8.79
CA THR A 921 -2.37 -36.66 -9.98
C THR A 921 -2.88 -35.83 -11.17
N THR A 922 -1.96 -35.21 -11.93
CA THR A 922 -2.34 -34.40 -13.11
C THR A 922 -2.84 -35.29 -14.25
N GLU A 923 -2.24 -36.46 -14.43
CA GLU A 923 -2.61 -37.40 -15.47
C GLU A 923 -3.41 -38.58 -14.89
N PRO A 924 -4.42 -39.09 -15.63
CA PRO A 924 -5.08 -40.33 -15.26
C PRO A 924 -4.10 -41.51 -15.32
N GLY A 925 -4.36 -42.53 -14.50
CA GLY A 925 -3.68 -43.81 -14.54
C GLY A 925 -4.09 -44.65 -15.74
N GLN A 926 -3.55 -45.86 -15.82
CA GLN A 926 -3.79 -46.80 -16.92
C GLN A 926 -5.26 -47.25 -17.03
N ASP A 927 -6.03 -47.15 -15.94
CA ASP A 927 -7.46 -47.41 -15.87
C ASP A 927 -8.33 -46.19 -16.25
N GLY A 928 -7.70 -45.09 -16.67
CA GLY A 928 -8.35 -43.84 -17.05
C GLY A 928 -8.74 -42.95 -15.87
N LYS A 929 -8.42 -43.31 -14.62
CA LYS A 929 -8.83 -42.58 -13.42
C LYS A 929 -7.65 -41.89 -12.74
N ARG A 930 -7.88 -40.74 -12.12
CA ARG A 930 -6.88 -40.08 -11.27
C ARG A 930 -6.89 -40.63 -9.84
N VAL A 931 -5.73 -40.56 -9.18
CA VAL A 931 -5.59 -40.92 -7.76
C VAL A 931 -5.30 -39.69 -6.91
N THR A 932 -5.80 -39.72 -5.68
CA THR A 932 -5.54 -38.70 -4.67
C THR A 932 -4.62 -39.27 -3.59
N LEU A 933 -3.53 -38.56 -3.30
CA LEU A 933 -2.54 -38.93 -2.30
C LEU A 933 -2.61 -37.96 -1.12
N LYS A 934 -2.81 -38.49 0.10
CA LYS A 934 -2.70 -37.71 1.34
C LYS A 934 -1.38 -38.05 2.00
N LEU A 935 -0.46 -37.09 1.98
CA LEU A 935 0.95 -37.28 2.33
C LEU A 935 1.27 -36.70 3.71
N ALA A 936 2.27 -37.24 4.39
CA ALA A 936 2.86 -36.61 5.56
C ALA A 936 3.58 -35.31 5.17
N LEU A 937 3.34 -34.24 5.93
CA LEU A 937 3.98 -32.94 5.75
C LEU A 937 4.25 -32.31 7.11
N ASP A 938 5.50 -32.33 7.58
CA ASP A 938 5.87 -31.90 8.94
C ASP A 938 6.03 -30.37 9.05
N ILE A 939 4.96 -29.67 8.72
CA ILE A 939 4.79 -28.23 8.92
C ILE A 939 3.57 -27.97 9.77
N ARG A 940 3.47 -26.77 10.36
CA ARG A 940 2.30 -26.36 11.12
C ARG A 940 1.33 -25.61 10.22
N LEU A 941 0.13 -26.18 10.04
CA LEU A 941 -0.99 -25.52 9.35
C LEU A 941 -2.15 -25.34 10.33
N THR A 942 -2.58 -24.09 10.53
CA THR A 942 -3.79 -23.72 11.30
C THR A 942 -3.90 -24.47 12.63
N GLY A 943 -2.91 -24.27 13.52
CA GLY A 943 -2.91 -24.76 14.89
C GLY A 943 -2.41 -26.19 15.14
N GLY A 944 -2.02 -26.95 14.10
CA GLY A 944 -1.49 -28.32 14.26
C GLY A 944 -0.41 -28.71 13.25
N ARG A 945 0.51 -29.61 13.65
CA ARG A 945 1.47 -30.25 12.74
C ARG A 945 0.75 -31.23 11.82
N ARG A 946 1.10 -31.24 10.53
CA ARG A 946 0.38 -31.99 9.49
C ARG A 946 1.06 -33.29 9.08
N THR A 947 1.51 -34.04 10.07
CA THR A 947 1.93 -35.44 9.92
C THR A 947 0.72 -36.40 9.85
N ILE A 948 0.93 -37.69 9.57
CA ILE A 948 -0.13 -38.72 9.57
C ILE A 948 0.27 -39.81 10.56
N SER A 949 -0.62 -40.18 11.49
CA SER A 949 -0.31 -41.21 12.48
C SER A 949 -0.51 -42.63 11.95
N PRO A 950 0.25 -43.63 12.45
CA PRO A 950 0.00 -45.04 12.15
C PRO A 950 -1.44 -45.48 12.48
N ALA A 951 -2.02 -44.93 13.56
CA ALA A 951 -3.42 -45.17 13.90
C ALA A 951 -4.37 -44.72 12.77
N THR A 952 -4.07 -43.59 12.12
CA THR A 952 -4.85 -43.09 10.98
C THR A 952 -4.69 -44.01 9.76
N THR A 953 -3.45 -44.40 9.43
CA THR A 953 -3.19 -45.28 8.27
C THR A 953 -3.75 -46.68 8.43
N ARG A 954 -4.04 -47.11 9.66
CA ARG A 954 -4.69 -48.39 9.99
C ARG A 954 -6.21 -48.30 10.06
N ASN A 955 -6.75 -47.25 10.67
CA ASN A 955 -8.19 -47.10 10.87
C ASN A 955 -8.91 -46.65 9.60
N SER A 956 -8.37 -45.65 8.90
CA SER A 956 -9.08 -44.97 7.81
C SER A 956 -9.47 -45.91 6.65
N PRO A 957 -8.59 -46.78 6.13
CA PRO A 957 -8.97 -47.69 5.05
C PRO A 957 -10.07 -48.71 5.41
N ARG A 958 -10.23 -49.02 6.70
CA ARG A 958 -11.27 -49.95 7.20
C ARG A 958 -12.59 -49.25 7.48
N LEU A 959 -12.54 -47.98 7.89
CA LEU A 959 -13.74 -47.18 8.17
C LEU A 959 -14.40 -46.64 6.91
N GLY A 960 -13.62 -46.36 5.85
CA GLY A 960 -14.14 -45.81 4.60
C GLY A 960 -15.26 -46.64 3.97
N PRO A 961 -15.03 -47.93 3.64
CA PRO A 961 -16.06 -48.78 3.04
C PRO A 961 -17.29 -48.97 3.95
N LEU A 962 -17.06 -49.09 5.26
CA LEU A 962 -18.13 -49.17 6.26
C LEU A 962 -19.01 -47.90 6.24
N LEU A 963 -18.42 -46.70 6.19
CA LEU A 963 -19.19 -45.45 6.09
C LEU A 963 -20.00 -45.38 4.79
N GLN A 964 -19.43 -45.84 3.67
CA GLN A 964 -20.15 -45.90 2.40
C GLN A 964 -21.36 -46.85 2.49
N GLN A 965 -21.18 -48.04 3.08
CA GLN A 965 -22.27 -49.00 3.29
C GLN A 965 -23.39 -48.42 4.18
N LEU A 966 -23.01 -47.75 5.28
CA LEU A 966 -23.97 -47.13 6.18
C LEU A 966 -24.76 -46.00 5.51
N LEU A 967 -24.10 -45.15 4.72
CA LEU A 967 -24.76 -44.08 3.97
C LEU A 967 -25.67 -44.61 2.85
N ALA A 968 -25.24 -45.67 2.15
CA ALA A 968 -26.05 -46.32 1.12
C ALA A 968 -27.31 -46.98 1.69
N ALA A 969 -27.25 -47.48 2.93
CA ALA A 969 -28.37 -48.08 3.64
C ALA A 969 -29.31 -47.05 4.31
N GLU A 970 -28.89 -45.80 4.48
CA GLU A 970 -29.70 -44.77 5.15
C GLU A 970 -30.70 -44.12 4.17
N PRO A 971 -32.03 -44.27 4.37
CA PRO A 971 -33.03 -43.87 3.37
C PRO A 971 -33.00 -42.40 2.95
N ARG A 972 -32.64 -41.48 3.85
CA ARG A 972 -32.53 -40.05 3.50
C ARG A 972 -31.19 -39.66 2.87
N ALA A 973 -30.15 -40.46 3.04
CA ALA A 973 -28.80 -40.18 2.55
C ALA A 973 -28.50 -40.89 1.22
N THR A 974 -29.10 -42.06 0.97
CA THR A 974 -28.81 -42.90 -0.20
C THR A 974 -28.98 -42.13 -1.52
N GLY A 975 -27.94 -42.13 -2.35
CA GLY A 975 -27.88 -41.36 -3.61
C GLY A 975 -27.79 -39.83 -3.47
N ARG A 976 -27.82 -39.30 -2.24
CA ARG A 976 -27.78 -37.86 -1.92
C ARG A 976 -26.53 -37.44 -1.14
N VAL A 977 -25.90 -38.37 -0.41
CA VAL A 977 -24.67 -38.15 0.34
C VAL A 977 -23.75 -39.36 0.16
N ASP A 978 -22.55 -39.13 -0.35
CA ASP A 978 -21.52 -40.15 -0.51
C ASP A 978 -20.30 -39.88 0.38
N PHE A 979 -19.45 -40.88 0.56
CA PHE A 979 -18.17 -40.77 1.25
C PHE A 979 -17.02 -41.25 0.36
N VAL A 980 -15.90 -40.52 0.36
CA VAL A 980 -14.67 -40.88 -0.35
C VAL A 980 -13.79 -41.73 0.58
N PRO A 981 -13.66 -43.04 0.32
CA PRO A 981 -12.90 -43.92 1.20
C PRO A 981 -11.40 -43.73 0.99
N GLU A 982 -10.63 -43.88 2.06
CA GLU A 982 -9.22 -44.24 1.93
C GLU A 982 -9.13 -45.70 1.45
N LEU A 983 -8.45 -45.96 0.33
CA LEU A 983 -8.32 -47.31 -0.22
C LEU A 983 -7.25 -48.10 0.54
N ALA A 984 -6.07 -47.50 0.71
CA ALA A 984 -4.94 -48.14 1.38
C ALA A 984 -4.12 -47.11 2.16
N GLY A 985 -3.37 -47.59 3.15
CA GLY A 985 -2.51 -46.78 4.01
C GLY A 985 -1.13 -47.38 4.20
N VAL A 986 -0.14 -46.53 4.36
CA VAL A 986 1.25 -46.93 4.62
C VAL A 986 1.89 -45.98 5.64
N ALA A 987 2.64 -46.51 6.60
CA ALA A 987 3.40 -45.74 7.58
C ALA A 987 4.74 -46.39 7.88
N PHE A 988 5.78 -45.59 8.12
CA PHE A 988 7.07 -46.10 8.58
C PHE A 988 6.96 -46.69 9.99
N SER A 989 7.61 -47.84 10.18
CA SER A 989 7.73 -48.47 11.49
C SER A 989 9.19 -48.81 11.75
N PRO A 990 9.82 -48.26 12.80
CA PRO A 990 11.17 -48.63 13.15
C PRO A 990 11.22 -50.11 13.59
N PRO A 991 12.40 -50.75 13.50
CA PRO A 991 12.61 -52.12 13.98
C PRO A 991 12.23 -52.29 15.45
N GLU A 992 11.74 -53.47 15.82
CA GLU A 992 11.35 -53.80 17.20
C GLU A 992 12.48 -53.51 18.20
N GLY A 993 12.14 -52.86 19.32
CA GLY A 993 13.08 -52.48 20.38
C GLY A 993 13.75 -51.09 20.22
N ALA A 994 13.62 -50.43 19.07
CA ALA A 994 14.12 -49.07 18.89
C ALA A 994 13.13 -48.04 19.46
N SER A 995 13.48 -47.40 20.59
CA SER A 995 12.75 -46.22 21.08
C SER A 995 12.91 -45.07 20.07
N ALA A 996 11.84 -44.74 19.35
CA ALA A 996 11.83 -43.67 18.36
C ALA A 996 10.91 -42.51 18.79
N PRO A 997 11.30 -41.24 18.55
CA PRO A 997 10.40 -40.11 18.73
C PRO A 997 9.12 -40.25 17.88
N ASP A 998 7.97 -39.77 18.36
CA ASP A 998 6.69 -39.82 17.63
C ASP A 998 6.78 -39.24 16.20
N ALA A 999 7.65 -38.24 15.98
CA ALA A 999 7.94 -37.68 14.67
C ALA A 999 8.39 -38.74 13.62
N ARG A 1000 9.19 -39.73 14.03
CA ARG A 1000 9.68 -40.81 13.14
C ARG A 1000 8.57 -41.74 12.66
N HIS A 1001 7.55 -41.98 13.49
CA HIS A 1001 6.42 -42.82 13.13
C HIS A 1001 5.41 -42.11 12.21
N ARG A 1002 5.43 -40.78 12.15
CA ARG A 1002 4.42 -39.97 11.46
C ARG A 1002 4.93 -39.22 10.22
N GLY A 1003 6.24 -39.08 10.09
CA GLY A 1003 6.90 -38.27 9.07
C GLY A 1003 7.05 -38.94 7.70
N LEU A 1004 6.83 -40.26 7.61
CA LEU A 1004 6.86 -41.03 6.36
C LEU A 1004 5.62 -41.92 6.33
N SER A 1005 4.51 -41.34 5.88
CA SER A 1005 3.21 -41.99 5.86
C SER A 1005 2.35 -41.41 4.72
N ALA A 1006 1.52 -42.26 4.13
CA ALA A 1006 0.62 -41.87 3.06
C ALA A 1006 -0.70 -42.67 3.11
N LEU A 1007 -1.75 -42.05 2.58
CA LEU A 1007 -3.04 -42.66 2.31
C LEU A 1007 -3.39 -42.42 0.85
N LEU A 1008 -3.93 -43.45 0.19
CA LEU A 1008 -4.38 -43.37 -1.20
C LEU A 1008 -5.91 -43.35 -1.25
N ARG A 1009 -6.49 -42.53 -2.12
CA ARG A 1009 -7.94 -42.32 -2.30
C ARG A 1009 -8.27 -42.25 -3.80
N PRO A 1010 -9.50 -42.60 -4.22
CA PRO A 1010 -9.98 -42.23 -5.55
C PRO A 1010 -10.15 -40.71 -5.64
N ASP A 1011 -10.00 -40.13 -6.84
CA ASP A 1011 -10.40 -38.74 -7.07
C ASP A 1011 -11.93 -38.61 -6.98
N PRO A 1012 -12.47 -37.76 -6.07
CA PRO A 1012 -13.92 -37.58 -5.93
C PRO A 1012 -14.60 -37.05 -7.20
N ALA A 1013 -13.87 -36.40 -8.12
CA ALA A 1013 -14.45 -35.82 -9.32
C ALA A 1013 -14.80 -36.86 -10.39
N GLU A 1014 -14.22 -38.07 -10.31
CA GLU A 1014 -14.50 -39.20 -11.21
C GLU A 1014 -15.97 -39.67 -11.11
N GLY A 1015 -16.62 -39.41 -9.98
CA GLY A 1015 -18.02 -39.77 -9.74
C GLY A 1015 -19.05 -38.74 -10.21
N LEU A 1016 -18.65 -37.73 -10.98
CA LEU A 1016 -19.55 -36.66 -11.45
C LEU A 1016 -20.31 -37.07 -12.72
N ARG A 1017 -21.60 -36.73 -12.76
CA ARG A 1017 -22.45 -36.94 -13.95
C ARG A 1017 -22.33 -35.76 -14.91
N PRO A 1018 -22.67 -35.93 -16.21
CA PRO A 1018 -22.72 -34.81 -17.15
C PRO A 1018 -23.57 -33.64 -16.64
N GLY A 1019 -22.99 -32.44 -16.69
CA GLY A 1019 -23.60 -31.20 -16.20
C GLY A 1019 -23.49 -30.97 -14.68
N GLU A 1020 -22.81 -31.85 -13.94
CA GLU A 1020 -22.49 -31.64 -12.53
C GLU A 1020 -21.13 -30.94 -12.37
N THR A 1021 -21.03 -30.09 -11.35
CA THR A 1021 -19.79 -29.44 -10.93
C THR A 1021 -19.61 -29.68 -9.44
N MET A 1022 -18.40 -30.01 -9.02
CA MET A 1022 -18.08 -30.20 -7.61
C MET A 1022 -17.29 -29.02 -7.07
N VAL A 1023 -17.69 -28.56 -5.89
CA VAL A 1023 -17.08 -27.42 -5.20
C VAL A 1023 -16.82 -27.81 -3.76
N SER A 1024 -15.59 -27.62 -3.29
CA SER A 1024 -15.29 -27.71 -1.86
C SER A 1024 -16.12 -26.65 -1.11
N CYS A 1025 -16.84 -27.01 -0.04
CA CYS A 1025 -17.73 -26.06 0.61
C CYS A 1025 -16.98 -24.85 1.19
N VAL A 1026 -15.68 -24.98 1.49
CA VAL A 1026 -14.85 -23.84 1.89
C VAL A 1026 -14.62 -22.87 0.73
N ALA A 1027 -14.53 -23.37 -0.52
CA ALA A 1027 -14.40 -22.54 -1.70
C ALA A 1027 -15.68 -21.74 -2.01
N LEU A 1028 -16.85 -22.14 -1.50
CA LEU A 1028 -18.07 -21.32 -1.60
C LEU A 1028 -17.92 -19.94 -0.94
N LEU A 1029 -17.04 -19.84 0.07
CA LEU A 1029 -16.71 -18.57 0.73
C LEU A 1029 -15.70 -17.74 -0.06
N ALA A 1030 -14.96 -18.36 -0.98
CA ALA A 1030 -13.95 -17.69 -1.76
C ALA A 1030 -14.56 -16.64 -2.68
N ARG A 1031 -13.89 -15.49 -2.78
CA ARG A 1031 -14.28 -14.45 -3.74
C ARG A 1031 -13.99 -14.93 -5.15
N SER A 1032 -15.01 -14.90 -5.97
CA SER A 1032 -14.90 -15.13 -7.40
C SER A 1032 -13.88 -14.16 -8.01
N PRO A 1033 -12.94 -14.67 -8.82
CA PRO A 1033 -12.02 -13.84 -9.61
C PRO A 1033 -12.73 -13.11 -10.75
N VAL A 1034 -14.03 -13.38 -10.99
CA VAL A 1034 -14.81 -12.70 -12.03
C VAL A 1034 -15.63 -11.56 -11.40
N THR A 1035 -16.49 -11.89 -10.44
CA THR A 1035 -17.44 -10.92 -9.87
C THR A 1035 -16.94 -10.20 -8.61
N GLY A 1036 -15.87 -10.70 -7.98
CA GLY A 1036 -15.39 -10.23 -6.68
C GLY A 1036 -16.29 -10.58 -5.49
N ARG A 1037 -17.45 -11.21 -5.74
CA ARG A 1037 -18.39 -11.71 -4.73
C ARG A 1037 -18.08 -13.17 -4.39
N PRO A 1038 -18.45 -13.68 -3.20
CA PRO A 1038 -18.31 -15.09 -2.88
C PRO A 1038 -19.00 -15.99 -3.90
N LEU A 1039 -18.43 -17.17 -4.15
CA LEU A 1039 -19.05 -18.17 -5.02
C LEU A 1039 -20.44 -18.60 -4.53
N LEU A 1040 -20.66 -18.63 -3.21
CA LEU A 1040 -21.98 -18.85 -2.63
C LEU A 1040 -23.01 -17.82 -3.14
N THR A 1041 -22.63 -16.55 -3.18
CA THR A 1041 -23.47 -15.46 -3.68
C THR A 1041 -23.74 -15.60 -5.17
N GLU A 1042 -22.77 -16.08 -5.96
CA GLU A 1042 -22.99 -16.39 -7.38
C GLU A 1042 -24.04 -17.49 -7.56
N VAL A 1043 -23.92 -18.60 -6.80
CA VAL A 1043 -24.90 -19.70 -6.84
C VAL A 1043 -26.30 -19.22 -6.47
N VAL A 1044 -26.43 -18.45 -5.39
CA VAL A 1044 -27.71 -17.90 -4.93
C VAL A 1044 -28.32 -16.94 -5.96
N ASN A 1045 -27.52 -16.03 -6.53
CA ASN A 1045 -28.01 -15.08 -7.52
C ASN A 1045 -28.39 -15.79 -8.84
N ALA A 1046 -27.61 -16.79 -9.26
CA ALA A 1046 -27.95 -17.59 -10.43
C ALA A 1046 -29.26 -18.36 -10.22
N ARG A 1047 -29.51 -18.87 -9.00
CA ARG A 1047 -30.79 -19.49 -8.64
C ARG A 1047 -31.94 -18.48 -8.69
N ALA A 1048 -31.75 -17.30 -8.11
CA ALA A 1048 -32.73 -16.21 -8.13
C ALA A 1048 -33.16 -15.84 -9.55
N ILE A 1049 -32.19 -15.74 -10.47
CA ILE A 1049 -32.43 -15.47 -11.90
C ILE A 1049 -33.17 -16.64 -12.55
N ALA A 1050 -32.70 -17.88 -12.36
CA ALA A 1050 -33.26 -19.06 -13.01
C ALA A 1050 -34.73 -19.33 -12.60
N GLU A 1051 -35.12 -18.95 -11.38
CA GLU A 1051 -36.46 -19.20 -10.85
C GLU A 1051 -37.35 -17.97 -10.77
N GLY A 1052 -36.84 -16.78 -11.12
CA GLY A 1052 -37.61 -15.54 -11.04
C GLY A 1052 -38.01 -15.15 -9.61
N ILE A 1053 -37.19 -15.49 -8.61
CA ILE A 1053 -37.43 -15.18 -7.19
C ILE A 1053 -36.41 -14.17 -6.65
N ALA A 1054 -36.74 -13.50 -5.54
CA ALA A 1054 -35.82 -12.56 -4.91
C ALA A 1054 -34.55 -13.29 -4.38
N PRO A 1055 -33.35 -12.67 -4.45
CA PRO A 1055 -32.11 -13.28 -3.95
C PRO A 1055 -32.18 -13.74 -2.49
N ARG A 1056 -32.91 -13.00 -1.64
CA ARG A 1056 -33.19 -13.37 -0.25
C ARG A 1056 -33.96 -14.70 -0.13
N ALA A 1057 -34.95 -14.91 -0.98
CA ALA A 1057 -35.71 -16.17 -1.03
C ALA A 1057 -34.84 -17.31 -1.56
N ALA A 1058 -34.06 -17.07 -2.63
CA ALA A 1058 -33.11 -18.05 -3.17
C ALA A 1058 -32.06 -18.48 -2.13
N ALA A 1059 -31.59 -17.55 -1.28
CA ALA A 1059 -30.66 -17.86 -0.19
C ALA A 1059 -31.27 -18.82 0.85
N LEU A 1060 -32.54 -18.59 1.24
CA LEU A 1060 -33.26 -19.48 2.17
C LEU A 1060 -33.50 -20.86 1.56
N VAL A 1061 -33.87 -20.94 0.27
CA VAL A 1061 -34.04 -22.20 -0.46
C VAL A 1061 -32.72 -22.96 -0.54
N PHE A 1062 -31.62 -22.29 -0.90
CA PHE A 1062 -30.29 -22.89 -0.94
C PHE A 1062 -29.90 -23.45 0.44
N LEU A 1063 -30.03 -22.63 1.50
CA LEU A 1063 -29.69 -23.06 2.85
C LEU A 1063 -30.53 -24.26 3.27
N ARG A 1064 -31.80 -24.29 2.89
CA ARG A 1064 -32.70 -25.41 3.18
C ARG A 1064 -32.26 -26.70 2.49
N GLU A 1065 -32.03 -26.66 1.18
CA GLU A 1065 -31.56 -27.82 0.40
C GLU A 1065 -30.21 -28.32 0.93
N TYR A 1066 -29.28 -27.42 1.25
CA TYR A 1066 -27.98 -27.76 1.84
C TYR A 1066 -28.11 -28.39 3.22
N SER A 1067 -28.92 -27.79 4.10
CA SER A 1067 -29.13 -28.28 5.47
C SER A 1067 -29.79 -29.66 5.48
N ASP A 1068 -30.74 -29.91 4.58
CA ASP A 1068 -31.36 -31.23 4.43
C ASP A 1068 -30.36 -32.29 3.97
N LEU A 1069 -29.51 -31.98 2.98
CA LEU A 1069 -28.43 -32.89 2.55
C LEU A 1069 -27.43 -33.20 3.68
N LEU A 1070 -27.05 -32.20 4.48
CA LEU A 1070 -26.07 -32.40 5.55
C LEU A 1070 -26.68 -33.17 6.73
N CYS A 1071 -27.90 -32.81 7.14
CA CYS A 1071 -28.60 -33.44 8.27
C CYS A 1071 -29.01 -34.88 7.95
N SER A 1072 -29.35 -35.20 6.69
CA SER A 1072 -29.76 -36.53 6.27
C SER A 1072 -28.70 -37.61 6.48
N ALA A 1073 -27.42 -37.23 6.53
CA ALA A 1073 -26.32 -38.14 6.85
C ALA A 1073 -25.84 -37.98 8.29
N ALA A 1074 -25.56 -36.75 8.73
CA ALA A 1074 -24.89 -36.51 10.01
C ALA A 1074 -25.71 -36.97 11.23
N LEU A 1075 -27.02 -36.73 11.23
CA LEU A 1075 -27.88 -37.05 12.38
C LEU A 1075 -28.20 -38.54 12.48
N PRO A 1076 -28.60 -39.25 11.40
CA PRO A 1076 -28.84 -40.68 11.48
C PRO A 1076 -27.58 -41.48 11.87
N LEU A 1077 -26.39 -41.10 11.38
CA LEU A 1077 -25.12 -41.71 11.78
C LEU A 1077 -24.88 -41.60 13.30
N LEU A 1078 -25.18 -40.45 13.90
CA LEU A 1078 -25.11 -40.27 15.36
C LEU A 1078 -26.16 -41.13 16.09
N TRP A 1079 -27.42 -41.03 15.69
CA TRP A 1079 -28.53 -41.64 16.42
C TRP A 1079 -28.53 -43.16 16.34
N ARG A 1080 -28.29 -43.71 15.14
CA ARG A 1080 -28.29 -45.16 14.90
C ARG A 1080 -26.97 -45.80 15.32
N HIS A 1081 -25.85 -45.23 14.89
CA HIS A 1081 -24.53 -45.87 14.96
C HIS A 1081 -23.59 -45.24 16.00
N GLY A 1082 -23.90 -44.05 16.52
CA GLY A 1082 -23.01 -43.33 17.43
C GLY A 1082 -21.77 -42.76 16.74
N ILE A 1083 -21.89 -42.35 15.47
CA ILE A 1083 -20.78 -41.80 14.68
C ILE A 1083 -20.98 -40.30 14.49
N ALA A 1084 -19.95 -39.51 14.82
CA ALA A 1084 -19.84 -38.10 14.43
C ALA A 1084 -18.76 -37.94 13.36
N ILE A 1085 -19.19 -37.62 12.15
CA ILE A 1085 -18.33 -37.30 11.01
C ILE A 1085 -17.75 -35.89 11.14
N GLU A 1086 -16.52 -35.68 10.65
CA GLU A 1086 -15.87 -34.37 10.63
C GLU A 1086 -16.30 -33.54 9.40
N ALA A 1087 -17.60 -33.22 9.33
CA ALA A 1087 -18.22 -32.55 8.19
C ALA A 1087 -18.10 -31.01 8.22
N HIS A 1088 -16.90 -30.49 8.50
CA HIS A 1088 -16.60 -29.06 8.33
C HIS A 1088 -16.45 -28.69 6.84
N LEU A 1089 -16.41 -27.40 6.49
CA LEU A 1089 -16.44 -26.95 5.09
C LEU A 1089 -15.32 -27.54 4.20
N GLN A 1090 -14.10 -27.71 4.70
CA GLN A 1090 -13.00 -28.32 3.92
C GLN A 1090 -13.19 -29.83 3.62
N ASN A 1091 -13.95 -30.55 4.45
CA ASN A 1091 -14.19 -32.00 4.32
C ASN A 1091 -15.55 -32.31 3.68
N THR A 1092 -16.28 -31.27 3.28
CA THR A 1092 -17.60 -31.37 2.65
C THR A 1092 -17.50 -30.82 1.24
N LEU A 1093 -17.75 -31.66 0.23
CA LEU A 1093 -17.79 -31.26 -1.17
C LEU A 1093 -19.26 -31.18 -1.61
N LEU A 1094 -19.65 -30.08 -2.23
CA LEU A 1094 -20.98 -29.85 -2.77
C LEU A 1094 -20.98 -30.15 -4.26
N VAL A 1095 -21.86 -31.05 -4.70
CA VAL A 1095 -22.16 -31.28 -6.10
C VAL A 1095 -23.34 -30.41 -6.51
N LEU A 1096 -23.11 -29.59 -7.54
CA LEU A 1096 -24.08 -28.66 -8.12
C LEU A 1096 -24.47 -29.14 -9.52
N ARG A 1097 -25.76 -29.22 -9.80
CA ARG A 1097 -26.28 -29.09 -11.17
C ARG A 1097 -26.72 -27.65 -11.32
N HIS A 1098 -25.77 -26.80 -11.74
CA HIS A 1098 -25.84 -25.35 -11.53
C HIS A 1098 -27.22 -24.76 -11.91
N PRO A 1099 -27.83 -23.94 -11.02
CA PRO A 1099 -27.34 -23.46 -9.72
C PRO A 1099 -27.80 -24.30 -8.51
N ARG A 1100 -28.30 -25.54 -8.70
CA ARG A 1100 -28.93 -26.32 -7.63
C ARG A 1100 -27.97 -27.28 -6.91
N PRO A 1101 -27.92 -27.31 -5.57
CA PRO A 1101 -27.26 -28.38 -4.82
C PRO A 1101 -28.01 -29.71 -5.00
N THR A 1102 -27.30 -30.76 -5.43
CA THR A 1102 -27.90 -32.08 -5.69
C THR A 1102 -27.40 -33.16 -4.75
N ARG A 1103 -26.12 -33.10 -4.36
CA ARG A 1103 -25.47 -34.14 -3.56
C ARG A 1103 -24.32 -33.56 -2.73
N LEU A 1104 -24.05 -34.18 -1.58
CA LEU A 1104 -22.84 -33.96 -0.79
C LEU A 1104 -21.89 -35.14 -0.92
N VAL A 1105 -20.59 -34.86 -0.96
CA VAL A 1105 -19.54 -35.86 -0.89
C VAL A 1105 -18.64 -35.52 0.29
N LEU A 1106 -18.64 -36.40 1.28
CA LEU A 1106 -17.85 -36.30 2.50
C LEU A 1106 -16.48 -36.96 2.31
N ARG A 1107 -15.44 -36.42 2.94
CA ARG A 1107 -14.09 -37.00 2.91
C ARG A 1107 -13.40 -36.89 4.26
N ASP A 1108 -12.33 -37.66 4.42
CA ASP A 1108 -11.47 -37.72 5.60
C ASP A 1108 -12.11 -38.40 6.82
N SER A 1109 -11.76 -39.68 7.03
CA SER A 1109 -12.21 -40.45 8.18
C SER A 1109 -11.34 -40.26 9.43
N ALA A 1110 -10.19 -39.57 9.33
CA ALA A 1110 -9.19 -39.53 10.40
C ALA A 1110 -9.69 -38.83 11.68
N GLY A 1111 -10.51 -37.79 11.53
CA GLY A 1111 -10.97 -36.98 12.66
C GLY A 1111 -12.38 -37.31 13.16
N LEU A 1112 -13.02 -38.38 12.66
CA LEU A 1112 -14.33 -38.81 13.16
C LEU A 1112 -14.26 -39.31 14.61
N ARG A 1113 -15.40 -39.31 15.30
CA ARG A 1113 -15.57 -39.92 16.63
C ARG A 1113 -16.64 -41.00 16.59
N LEU A 1114 -16.32 -42.17 17.13
CA LEU A 1114 -17.18 -43.34 17.17
C LEU A 1114 -17.43 -43.77 18.62
N HIS A 1115 -18.70 -43.84 19.02
CA HIS A 1115 -19.10 -44.33 20.34
C HIS A 1115 -19.17 -45.86 20.34
N LEU A 1116 -18.19 -46.52 20.96
CA LEU A 1116 -18.00 -47.98 20.89
C LEU A 1116 -19.24 -48.76 21.33
N GLY A 1117 -19.85 -48.39 22.45
CA GLY A 1117 -21.05 -49.08 22.95
C GLY A 1117 -22.27 -48.97 22.04
N ARG A 1118 -22.38 -47.91 21.22
CA ARG A 1118 -23.51 -47.72 20.29
C ARG A 1118 -23.23 -48.43 18.97
N PHE A 1119 -21.99 -48.35 18.50
CA PHE A 1119 -21.54 -48.98 17.28
C PHE A 1119 -21.55 -50.52 17.38
N ARG A 1120 -21.04 -51.10 18.47
CA ARG A 1120 -21.12 -52.55 18.70
C ARG A 1120 -22.57 -53.06 18.79
N ALA A 1121 -23.47 -52.24 19.31
CA ALA A 1121 -24.89 -52.59 19.42
C ALA A 1121 -25.61 -52.68 18.06
N THR A 1122 -24.99 -52.26 16.95
CA THR A 1122 -25.53 -52.43 15.60
C THR A 1122 -25.05 -53.72 14.92
N GLY A 1123 -24.27 -54.56 15.61
CA GLY A 1123 -23.70 -55.79 15.06
C GLY A 1123 -22.52 -55.57 14.12
N SER A 1124 -21.98 -54.35 14.07
CA SER A 1124 -20.86 -53.97 13.21
C SER A 1124 -19.53 -54.30 13.88
N ASP A 1125 -18.61 -54.94 13.15
CA ASP A 1125 -17.26 -55.29 13.63
C ASP A 1125 -16.26 -54.19 13.22
N PHE A 1126 -15.75 -53.45 14.21
CA PHE A 1126 -14.62 -52.55 14.03
C PHE A 1126 -13.84 -52.44 15.35
N THR A 1127 -12.57 -52.80 15.31
CA THR A 1127 -11.64 -52.61 16.44
C THR A 1127 -10.66 -51.48 16.10
N PRO A 1128 -10.71 -50.33 16.79
CA PRO A 1128 -9.78 -49.23 16.57
C PRO A 1128 -8.34 -49.63 16.89
N TYR A 1129 -7.39 -49.07 16.15
CA TYR A 1129 -5.97 -49.18 16.50
C TYR A 1129 -5.68 -48.68 17.93
N PRO A 1130 -4.77 -49.31 18.69
CA PRO A 1130 -4.47 -48.92 20.07
C PRO A 1130 -4.16 -47.42 20.24
N HIS A 1131 -4.67 -46.82 21.31
CA HIS A 1131 -4.51 -45.40 21.65
C HIS A 1131 -5.02 -44.41 20.58
N SER A 1132 -5.84 -44.87 19.65
CA SER A 1132 -6.49 -44.00 18.66
C SER A 1132 -7.58 -43.14 19.31
N LEU A 1133 -7.62 -41.86 18.93
CA LEU A 1133 -8.69 -40.94 19.32
C LEU A 1133 -9.98 -41.15 18.50
N THR A 1134 -9.97 -42.03 17.48
CA THR A 1134 -11.14 -42.25 16.61
C THR A 1134 -12.36 -42.79 17.38
N ALA A 1135 -12.14 -43.52 18.47
CA ALA A 1135 -13.20 -44.13 19.25
C ALA A 1135 -13.21 -43.63 20.69
N THR A 1136 -14.39 -43.57 21.28
CA THR A 1136 -14.62 -43.13 22.66
C THR A 1136 -15.77 -43.92 23.28
N GLU A 1137 -15.77 -44.00 24.61
CA GLU A 1137 -16.90 -44.52 25.39
C GLU A 1137 -17.82 -43.39 25.88
N ASP A 1138 -17.43 -42.13 25.69
CA ASP A 1138 -18.24 -40.97 26.06
C ASP A 1138 -19.05 -40.45 24.87
N ILE A 1139 -20.39 -40.56 24.97
CA ILE A 1139 -21.29 -40.01 23.96
C ILE A 1139 -21.27 -38.47 23.91
N GLY A 1140 -20.90 -37.82 25.02
CA GLY A 1140 -20.71 -36.37 25.09
C GLY A 1140 -19.66 -35.88 24.11
N GLU A 1141 -18.50 -36.54 24.03
CA GLU A 1141 -17.45 -36.24 23.05
C GLU A 1141 -17.92 -36.38 21.60
N VAL A 1142 -18.71 -37.41 21.30
CA VAL A 1142 -19.28 -37.61 19.95
C VAL A 1142 -20.27 -36.51 19.61
N ARG A 1143 -21.16 -36.15 20.53
CA ARG A 1143 -22.10 -35.03 20.36
C ARG A 1143 -21.35 -33.71 20.16
N ALA A 1144 -20.34 -33.42 20.97
CA ALA A 1144 -19.55 -32.20 20.87
C ALA A 1144 -18.80 -32.11 19.54
N LYS A 1145 -18.24 -33.23 19.06
CA LYS A 1145 -17.61 -33.30 17.73
C LYS A 1145 -18.60 -32.97 16.62
N LEU A 1146 -19.80 -33.56 16.65
CA LEU A 1146 -20.85 -33.30 15.66
C LEU A 1146 -21.33 -31.84 15.72
N CYS A 1147 -21.59 -31.32 16.92
CA CYS A 1147 -22.00 -29.93 17.14
C CYS A 1147 -21.00 -28.94 16.52
N HIS A 1148 -19.72 -29.13 16.83
CA HIS A 1148 -18.68 -28.29 16.26
C HIS A 1148 -18.55 -28.44 14.75
N ALA A 1149 -18.45 -29.66 14.21
CA ALA A 1149 -18.17 -29.87 12.79
C ALA A 1149 -19.33 -29.46 11.88
N VAL A 1150 -20.57 -29.78 12.25
CA VAL A 1150 -21.77 -29.57 11.43
C VAL A 1150 -22.38 -28.19 11.65
N PHE A 1151 -22.56 -27.78 12.91
CA PHE A 1151 -23.33 -26.57 13.21
C PHE A 1151 -22.43 -25.33 13.33
N HIS A 1152 -21.26 -25.41 13.95
CA HIS A 1152 -20.34 -24.26 14.04
C HIS A 1152 -19.45 -24.10 12.80
N ALA A 1153 -18.69 -25.13 12.45
CA ALA A 1153 -17.65 -25.09 11.41
C ALA A 1153 -18.15 -25.39 9.98
N ASN A 1154 -19.47 -25.48 9.82
CA ASN A 1154 -20.12 -25.63 8.51
C ASN A 1154 -21.33 -24.70 8.38
N LEU A 1155 -22.50 -25.07 8.94
CA LEU A 1155 -23.73 -24.30 8.78
C LEU A 1155 -23.62 -22.88 9.32
N GLY A 1156 -23.02 -22.68 10.51
CA GLY A 1156 -22.82 -21.36 11.11
C GLY A 1156 -22.03 -20.41 10.20
N ILE A 1157 -20.94 -20.89 9.59
CA ILE A 1157 -20.12 -20.09 8.67
C ILE A 1157 -20.91 -19.72 7.40
N LEU A 1158 -21.68 -20.65 6.82
CA LEU A 1158 -22.52 -20.36 5.66
C LEU A 1158 -23.66 -19.38 6.01
N ILE A 1159 -24.27 -19.51 7.18
CA ILE A 1159 -25.31 -18.62 7.69
C ILE A 1159 -24.76 -17.20 7.86
N ASP A 1160 -23.59 -17.04 8.48
CA ASP A 1160 -22.95 -15.74 8.63
C ASP A 1160 -22.67 -15.09 7.28
N ARG A 1161 -22.23 -15.88 6.29
CA ARG A 1161 -22.01 -15.38 4.94
C ARG A 1161 -23.31 -14.93 4.26
N LEU A 1162 -24.37 -15.74 4.31
CA LEU A 1162 -25.67 -15.41 3.73
C LEU A 1162 -26.30 -14.18 4.40
N ARG A 1163 -26.15 -14.06 5.73
CA ARG A 1163 -26.57 -12.88 6.49
C ARG A 1163 -25.90 -11.61 5.98
N LEU A 1164 -24.57 -11.65 5.84
CA LEU A 1164 -23.79 -10.49 5.39
C LEU A 1164 -24.10 -10.10 3.94
N ASP A 1165 -24.25 -11.08 3.05
CA ASP A 1165 -24.46 -10.82 1.61
C ASP A 1165 -25.88 -10.41 1.24
N HIS A 1166 -26.89 -10.91 1.97
CA HIS A 1166 -28.30 -10.72 1.62
C HIS A 1166 -29.11 -9.94 2.67
N GLY A 1167 -28.49 -9.57 3.80
CA GLY A 1167 -29.15 -8.81 4.87
C GLY A 1167 -30.30 -9.58 5.54
N LEU A 1168 -30.12 -10.89 5.74
CA LEU A 1168 -31.13 -11.78 6.34
C LEU A 1168 -30.98 -11.87 7.86
N PRO A 1169 -32.06 -11.91 8.66
CA PRO A 1169 -31.97 -12.12 10.10
C PRO A 1169 -31.34 -13.49 10.42
N ALA A 1170 -30.39 -13.51 11.36
CA ALA A 1170 -29.69 -14.75 11.76
C ALA A 1170 -30.67 -15.83 12.24
N GLN A 1171 -31.67 -15.46 13.04
CA GLN A 1171 -32.67 -16.40 13.56
C GLN A 1171 -33.48 -17.07 12.45
N ALA A 1172 -33.87 -16.32 11.41
CA ALA A 1172 -34.63 -16.88 10.28
C ALA A 1172 -33.82 -17.95 9.51
N LEU A 1173 -32.50 -17.77 9.39
CA LEU A 1173 -31.60 -18.75 8.79
C LEU A 1173 -31.46 -20.00 9.69
N TRP A 1174 -31.36 -19.82 11.01
CA TRP A 1174 -31.31 -20.93 11.96
C TRP A 1174 -32.62 -21.71 12.10
N ASP A 1175 -33.77 -21.05 11.92
CA ASP A 1175 -35.07 -21.74 11.86
C ASP A 1175 -35.15 -22.71 10.66
N VAL A 1176 -34.54 -22.36 9.52
CA VAL A 1176 -34.41 -23.26 8.36
C VAL A 1176 -33.60 -24.51 8.71
N VAL A 1177 -32.47 -24.34 9.41
CA VAL A 1177 -31.65 -25.46 9.89
C VAL A 1177 -32.43 -26.30 10.90
N ARG A 1178 -33.10 -25.67 11.87
CA ARG A 1178 -33.92 -26.37 12.87
C ARG A 1178 -35.00 -27.21 12.21
N ALA A 1179 -35.68 -26.69 11.19
CA ALA A 1179 -36.68 -27.45 10.46
C ALA A 1179 -36.07 -28.70 9.78
N ALA A 1180 -34.86 -28.62 9.23
CA ALA A 1180 -34.19 -29.79 8.64
C ALA A 1180 -33.82 -30.84 9.71
N VAL A 1181 -33.40 -30.41 10.90
CA VAL A 1181 -33.16 -31.29 12.07
C VAL A 1181 -34.43 -32.00 12.49
N GLU A 1182 -35.53 -31.26 12.68
CA GLU A 1182 -36.82 -31.80 13.15
C GLU A 1182 -37.45 -32.78 12.15
N GLU A 1183 -37.33 -32.51 10.85
CA GLU A 1183 -37.82 -33.44 9.81
C GLU A 1183 -36.98 -34.70 9.74
N THR A 1184 -35.66 -34.59 9.86
CA THR A 1184 -34.78 -35.76 9.91
C THR A 1184 -35.11 -36.60 11.15
N ARG A 1185 -35.39 -35.95 12.28
CA ARG A 1185 -35.87 -36.62 13.51
C ARG A 1185 -37.18 -37.36 13.27
N ALA A 1186 -38.19 -36.70 12.70
CA ALA A 1186 -39.48 -37.30 12.42
C ALA A 1186 -39.35 -38.55 11.52
N ASP A 1187 -38.49 -38.47 10.51
CA ASP A 1187 -38.24 -39.57 9.58
C ASP A 1187 -37.58 -40.78 10.23
N VAL A 1188 -36.54 -40.57 11.03
CA VAL A 1188 -35.87 -41.66 11.74
C VAL A 1188 -36.82 -42.33 12.74
N LEU A 1189 -37.71 -41.56 13.39
CA LEU A 1189 -38.68 -42.07 14.34
C LEU A 1189 -39.77 -42.95 13.70
N ARG A 1190 -40.12 -42.76 12.41
CA ARG A 1190 -41.15 -43.58 11.73
C ARG A 1190 -40.82 -45.08 11.70
N SER A 1191 -39.55 -45.44 11.75
CA SER A 1191 -39.08 -46.84 11.71
C SER A 1191 -38.19 -47.19 12.92
N ALA A 1192 -38.24 -46.39 14.00
CA ALA A 1192 -37.36 -46.58 15.15
C ALA A 1192 -37.84 -47.68 16.10
N THR A 1193 -36.91 -48.50 16.57
CA THR A 1193 -37.14 -49.35 17.75
C THR A 1193 -37.23 -48.48 19.02
N PRO A 1194 -37.83 -48.95 20.13
CA PRO A 1194 -37.90 -48.18 21.37
C PRO A 1194 -36.53 -47.69 21.87
N ARG A 1195 -35.49 -48.52 21.70
CA ARG A 1195 -34.12 -48.18 22.05
C ARG A 1195 -33.56 -47.05 21.18
N LEU A 1196 -33.83 -47.07 19.87
CA LEU A 1196 -33.42 -45.99 18.96
C LEU A 1196 -34.20 -44.70 19.24
N ALA A 1197 -35.51 -44.80 19.48
CA ALA A 1197 -36.34 -43.64 19.83
C ALA A 1197 -35.82 -42.92 21.09
N GLY A 1198 -35.41 -43.68 22.12
CA GLY A 1198 -34.78 -43.12 23.31
C GLY A 1198 -33.45 -42.40 23.03
N ARG A 1199 -32.60 -42.94 22.14
CA ARG A 1199 -31.35 -42.29 21.72
C ARG A 1199 -31.63 -40.98 20.97
N VAL A 1200 -32.55 -41.02 20.00
CA VAL A 1200 -32.97 -39.84 19.22
C VAL A 1200 -33.48 -38.73 20.15
N ALA A 1201 -34.31 -39.08 21.14
CA ALA A 1201 -34.83 -38.11 22.10
C ALA A 1201 -33.71 -37.45 22.92
N GLN A 1202 -32.78 -38.24 23.49
CA GLN A 1202 -31.67 -37.70 24.27
C GLN A 1202 -30.72 -36.82 23.45
N ASP A 1203 -30.33 -37.27 22.26
CA ASP A 1203 -29.39 -36.54 21.42
C ASP A 1203 -30.03 -35.27 20.85
N THR A 1204 -31.32 -35.30 20.51
CA THR A 1204 -32.07 -34.11 20.07
C THR A 1204 -32.21 -33.11 21.21
N ALA A 1205 -32.51 -33.56 22.43
CA ALA A 1205 -32.61 -32.68 23.60
C ALA A 1205 -31.27 -31.97 23.88
N ALA A 1206 -30.15 -32.68 23.73
CA ALA A 1206 -28.82 -32.08 23.83
C ALA A 1206 -28.55 -31.07 22.70
N LEU A 1207 -28.95 -31.38 21.46
CA LEU A 1207 -28.75 -30.52 20.30
C LEU A 1207 -29.63 -29.25 20.32
N LEU A 1208 -30.82 -29.31 20.91
CA LEU A 1208 -31.78 -28.19 20.98
C LEU A 1208 -31.81 -27.49 22.35
N GLY A 1209 -30.92 -27.89 23.27
CA GLY A 1209 -30.75 -27.26 24.59
C GLY A 1209 -30.14 -25.86 24.48
N PRO A 1210 -30.06 -25.09 25.59
CA PRO A 1210 -29.64 -23.69 25.56
C PRO A 1210 -28.16 -23.46 25.17
N GLY A 1211 -27.31 -24.47 25.33
CA GLY A 1211 -25.87 -24.40 24.99
C GLY A 1211 -25.48 -25.40 23.92
N LEU A 1212 -24.66 -24.98 22.96
CA LEU A 1212 -24.10 -25.82 21.89
C LEU A 1212 -22.57 -25.92 22.03
N PRO A 1213 -21.97 -27.12 22.09
CA PRO A 1213 -20.52 -27.26 22.26
C PRO A 1213 -19.73 -26.80 21.03
N GLN A 1214 -18.79 -25.88 21.24
CA GLN A 1214 -17.85 -25.41 20.23
C GLN A 1214 -16.40 -25.68 20.66
N LYS A 1215 -15.56 -26.13 19.73
CA LYS A 1215 -14.14 -26.36 19.99
C LYS A 1215 -13.40 -25.06 20.33
N ALA A 1216 -12.63 -25.08 21.41
CA ALA A 1216 -11.85 -23.94 21.93
C ALA A 1216 -10.46 -23.89 21.29
N LEU A 1217 -10.41 -23.45 20.03
CA LEU A 1217 -9.20 -23.53 19.20
C LEU A 1217 -8.05 -22.70 19.78
N LEU A 1218 -8.30 -21.48 20.26
CA LEU A 1218 -7.26 -20.63 20.84
C LEU A 1218 -6.78 -21.19 22.20
N THR A 1219 -7.70 -21.63 23.05
CA THR A 1219 -7.41 -22.23 24.35
C THR A 1219 -6.52 -23.47 24.20
N MET A 1220 -6.82 -24.33 23.23
CA MET A 1220 -6.00 -25.51 22.93
C MET A 1220 -4.59 -25.14 22.42
N ARG A 1221 -4.41 -23.96 21.81
CA ARG A 1221 -3.08 -23.44 21.42
C ARG A 1221 -2.32 -22.88 22.62
N LEU A 1222 -3.00 -22.16 23.50
CA LEU A 1222 -2.40 -21.55 24.70
C LEU A 1222 -1.99 -22.61 25.73
N PHE A 1223 -2.79 -23.66 25.88
CA PHE A 1223 -2.61 -24.72 26.86
C PHE A 1223 -2.54 -26.09 26.17
N PRO A 1224 -1.41 -26.43 25.54
CA PRO A 1224 -1.27 -27.69 24.83
C PRO A 1224 -1.41 -28.88 25.80
N GLY A 1225 -2.34 -29.80 25.51
CA GLY A 1225 -2.66 -30.99 26.32
C GLY A 1225 -3.23 -32.15 25.49
N ARG A 1226 -3.57 -33.29 26.12
CA ARG A 1226 -4.13 -34.46 25.43
C ARG A 1226 -5.66 -34.38 25.33
N GLY A 1227 -6.19 -33.81 24.24
CA GLY A 1227 -7.61 -33.89 23.90
C GLY A 1227 -8.16 -32.67 23.18
N ASP A 1228 -9.37 -32.81 22.64
CA ASP A 1228 -10.15 -31.68 22.12
C ASP A 1228 -10.88 -30.99 23.30
N ILE A 1229 -10.76 -29.67 23.43
CA ILE A 1229 -11.49 -28.87 24.43
C ILE A 1229 -12.72 -28.26 23.77
N TYR A 1230 -13.89 -28.38 24.40
CA TYR A 1230 -15.14 -27.77 23.95
C TYR A 1230 -15.70 -26.84 25.03
N LEU A 1231 -16.16 -25.66 24.62
CA LEU A 1231 -16.83 -24.68 25.46
C LEU A 1231 -18.29 -24.53 25.02
N PRO A 1232 -19.24 -24.36 25.95
CA PRO A 1232 -20.63 -24.11 25.61
C PRO A 1232 -20.78 -22.72 24.98
N GLN A 1233 -21.52 -22.63 23.88
CA GLN A 1233 -21.90 -21.38 23.23
C GLN A 1233 -23.42 -21.24 23.22
N PRO A 1234 -23.98 -20.01 23.16
CA PRO A 1234 -25.41 -19.83 22.96
C PRO A 1234 -25.91 -20.62 21.76
N ASN A 1235 -26.94 -21.44 21.95
CA ASN A 1235 -27.44 -22.31 20.89
C ASN A 1235 -28.52 -21.59 20.05
N PRO A 1236 -28.26 -21.27 18.78
CA PRO A 1236 -29.24 -20.59 17.93
C PRO A 1236 -30.42 -21.49 17.50
N LEU A 1237 -30.30 -22.81 17.69
CA LEU A 1237 -31.40 -23.75 17.48
C LEU A 1237 -32.36 -23.80 18.66
N HIS A 1238 -32.01 -23.25 19.83
CA HIS A 1238 -32.86 -23.25 21.01
C HIS A 1238 -34.02 -22.26 20.88
N ARG A 1239 -35.22 -22.66 21.28
CA ARG A 1239 -36.36 -21.76 21.48
C ARG A 1239 -36.60 -21.67 22.97
N ALA A 1240 -36.39 -20.50 23.55
CA ALA A 1240 -36.82 -20.26 24.92
C ALA A 1240 -38.34 -20.45 24.98
N GLU A 1241 -38.83 -21.17 26.00
CA GLU A 1241 -40.26 -21.12 26.28
C GLU A 1241 -40.62 -19.66 26.59
N PRO A 1242 -41.73 -19.13 26.05
CA PRO A 1242 -42.22 -17.83 26.48
C PRO A 1242 -42.38 -17.90 28.01
N ALA A 1243 -41.72 -16.98 28.72
CA ALA A 1243 -41.88 -16.89 30.16
C ALA A 1243 -43.38 -16.84 30.47
N ASP A 1244 -43.85 -17.75 31.34
CA ASP A 1244 -45.23 -17.80 31.80
C ASP A 1244 -45.72 -16.39 32.13
N GLY A 1245 -46.60 -15.83 31.28
CA GLY A 1245 -47.16 -14.49 31.46
C GLY A 1245 -47.32 -13.64 30.20
N ALA A 1246 -46.71 -13.98 29.06
CA ALA A 1246 -46.95 -13.28 27.80
C ALA A 1246 -47.88 -14.10 26.88
N VAL A 1247 -49.20 -13.91 27.06
CA VAL A 1247 -50.24 -14.39 26.13
C VAL A 1247 -50.21 -13.51 24.86
N PRO A 1248 -50.38 -14.08 23.65
CA PRO A 1248 -50.11 -13.42 22.36
C PRO A 1248 -50.94 -12.18 22.04
#